data_AF-A0A424PYW5-F1
#
_entry.id   AF-A0A424PYW5-F1
#
_cell.length_a   1.000
_cell.length_b   1.000
_cell.length_c   1.000
_cell.angle_alpha   90.00
_cell.angle_beta   90.00
_cell.angle_gamma   90.00
#
_symmetry.space_group_name_H-M   'P 1'
#
loop_
_entity.id
_entity.type
_entity.pdbx_description
1 polymer ?
#
loop_
_entity_poly.entity_id
_entity_poly.type
_entity_poly.pdbx_seq_one_letter_code
_entity_poly.pdbx_strand_id
1 'polypeptide(L)'
;MSSLVIVESGAKGKKIQGYLGKEYLVESCRGHVQDLPGRAYPDRKQANKAMWASKEDVLPEPPWDWSGNSAKERDNTERLVESLISKAEKNGVKIVYIATDPDREGEFIAWRLAEIFSNFETKRVTFNEVTKSAIMKAIDSPREVDMNLVEAAKVRRFMDRLVGYRASKFSRSWNLTSMGRVQTPTLGILVERELERLAFKPQPYYAVTSDSEEFHFKVRFHEKDDAEAWFDESTEKPKHHPDRTNNQKLAEKAFAALDKHKILTITDVKTGSRKSKPQPPFSTPTLLRKAGSDLNWTSKRIMNVANGLYQQGLITYLRTDSTRTSPEARSTIREYISKNIGSDALRSAPGIVGEVSDSAVQDAHEAIRPTDPSNQTPDGLDKAQMSLYSLIWSRFAASQMVDSQYSTLSIKTRVDGFEKVLTSSKSWRVKTGWEWAFGDQRATPNLNPPKTLTTIGSKIDILTNEESPRLIVDETKPPSRLRQHTLVESMQKRGIGRPSTYASTVDKLLDDKRRYVVSDNGSLIPTDRGILLWEEIAPMYGNDGDRGVFESEFTAGMEASLDSIEHGKIEAPDVWSNFVGGFSEAHTAALELRRSKPTPKQKSFLKQLLNSLGEKERIEIMNGMSLEDIDGTTAKDLIETLREMDVVAGASEKQMSLILRLCEQLDISLDDAAILAEVNSIDELTGGRSGSASILISKLIEIQGGRPRPPTERQIKYLRSLLEKAEVNEEEFCKEYSMKSIEELDGSVVSNSIQAMRERLGIKGRGRRKRK
;
A
#
# COMPACT_ATOMS: atom_id res chain seq x y z
N MET A 1 26.55 30.80 19.90
CA MET A 1 25.11 30.44 19.95
C MET A 1 24.94 29.57 21.17
N SER A 2 23.91 29.75 21.99
CA SER A 2 23.77 28.97 23.24
C SER A 2 23.17 27.59 23.01
N SER A 3 22.44 27.39 21.90
CA SER A 3 21.63 26.18 21.70
C SER A 3 21.64 25.66 20.26
N LEU A 4 21.63 24.34 20.12
CA LEU A 4 21.40 23.61 18.87
C LEU A 4 19.99 23.01 18.89
N VAL A 5 19.26 23.08 17.79
CA VAL A 5 17.97 22.42 17.61
C VAL A 5 18.11 21.40 16.47
N ILE A 6 17.87 20.14 16.75
CA ILE A 6 17.96 19.05 15.78
C ILE A 6 16.55 18.62 15.35
N VAL A 7 16.29 18.64 14.05
CA VAL A 7 15.02 18.19 13.44
C VAL A 7 15.25 17.08 12.42
N GLU A 8 14.19 16.39 12.00
CA GLU A 8 14.32 15.28 11.05
C GLU A 8 14.59 15.72 9.60
N SER A 9 14.12 16.90 9.19
CA SER A 9 14.22 17.35 7.80
C SER A 9 14.71 18.78 7.64
N GLY A 10 15.44 19.03 6.55
CA GLY A 10 16.01 20.36 6.27
C GLY A 10 14.94 21.42 5.97
N ALA A 11 13.80 21.05 5.37
CA ALA A 11 12.71 21.99 5.12
C ALA A 11 12.08 22.47 6.45
N LYS A 12 11.80 21.54 7.36
CA LYS A 12 11.34 21.83 8.72
C LYS A 12 12.35 22.70 9.47
N GLY A 13 13.64 22.37 9.35
CA GLY A 13 14.73 23.11 9.98
C GLY A 13 14.83 24.57 9.51
N LYS A 14 14.74 24.81 8.19
CA LYS A 14 14.73 26.17 7.64
C LYS A 14 13.55 27.00 8.14
N LYS A 15 12.36 26.39 8.25
CA LYS A 15 11.17 27.07 8.76
C LYS A 15 11.33 27.44 10.24
N ILE A 16 11.77 26.50 11.07
CA ILE A 16 12.00 26.70 12.51
C ILE A 16 13.11 27.73 12.76
N GLN A 17 14.20 27.70 11.97
CA GLN A 17 15.26 28.71 12.04
C GLN A 17 14.72 30.13 11.85
N GLY A 18 13.76 30.33 10.95
CA GLY A 18 13.10 31.61 10.73
C GLY A 18 12.28 32.11 11.93
N TYR A 19 11.81 31.19 12.79
CA TYR A 19 11.05 31.53 14.00
C TYR A 19 11.94 31.81 15.21
N LEU A 20 13.00 31.02 15.39
CA LEU A 20 13.90 31.09 16.55
C LEU A 20 15.00 32.16 16.42
N GLY A 21 15.25 32.68 15.22
CA GLY A 21 16.24 33.74 15.01
C GLY A 21 17.69 33.25 15.14
N LYS A 22 18.63 34.16 15.42
CA LYS A 22 20.08 33.87 15.38
C LYS A 22 20.65 33.19 16.62
N GLU A 23 19.87 33.12 17.71
CA GLU A 23 20.33 32.56 18.99
C GLU A 23 20.42 31.03 18.97
N TYR A 24 19.63 30.40 18.08
CA TYR A 24 19.55 28.97 17.89
C TYR A 24 20.20 28.56 16.57
N LEU A 25 21.03 27.52 16.62
CA LEU A 25 21.49 26.80 15.42
C LEU A 25 20.48 25.69 15.11
N VAL A 26 19.79 25.72 13.97
CA VAL A 26 18.83 24.66 13.61
C VAL A 26 19.40 23.77 12.51
N GLU A 27 19.53 22.48 12.80
CA GLU A 27 20.13 21.49 11.90
C GLU A 27 19.24 20.25 11.72
N SER A 28 19.50 19.48 10.66
CA SER A 28 18.69 18.32 10.28
C SER A 28 19.47 17.02 10.39
N CYS A 29 18.94 16.03 11.12
CA CYS A 29 19.49 14.67 11.20
C CYS A 29 19.11 13.76 10.01
N ARG A 30 18.18 14.20 9.14
CA ARG A 30 17.74 13.49 7.92
C ARG A 30 17.05 12.14 8.20
N GLY A 31 16.29 12.07 9.29
CA GLY A 31 15.53 10.89 9.71
C GLY A 31 16.28 10.08 10.77
N HIS A 32 16.18 8.75 10.69
CA HIS A 32 16.89 7.85 11.60
C HIS A 32 18.41 8.04 11.49
N VAL A 33 19.05 8.20 12.66
CA VAL A 33 20.52 8.28 12.78
C VAL A 33 21.12 6.91 13.04
N GLN A 34 20.47 6.11 13.88
CA GLN A 34 20.86 4.73 14.15
C GLN A 34 19.64 3.80 14.11
N ASP A 35 19.87 2.54 13.78
CA ASP A 35 18.87 1.48 13.71
C ASP A 35 19.50 0.11 14.01
N LEU A 36 18.71 -0.96 13.97
CA LEU A 36 19.20 -2.32 14.13
C LEU A 36 20.23 -2.70 13.04
N PRO A 37 21.22 -3.55 13.36
CA PRO A 37 22.22 -4.02 12.41
C PRO A 37 21.62 -4.61 11.13
N GLY A 38 21.84 -3.92 10.02
CA GLY A 38 21.37 -4.30 8.69
C GLY A 38 22.43 -5.00 7.84
N ARG A 39 22.12 -5.22 6.56
CA ARG A 39 23.06 -5.81 5.59
C ARG A 39 24.33 -4.96 5.38
N ALA A 40 24.29 -3.67 5.70
CA ALA A 40 25.46 -2.82 5.60
C ALA A 40 26.46 -3.05 6.75
N TYR A 41 26.00 -3.52 7.92
CA TYR A 41 26.81 -3.60 9.14
C TYR A 41 28.07 -4.46 8.97
N PRO A 42 29.24 -4.03 9.49
CA PRO A 42 30.50 -4.74 9.29
C PRO A 42 30.51 -6.14 9.91
N ASP A 43 29.97 -6.28 11.13
CA ASP A 43 29.85 -7.58 11.78
C ASP A 43 28.66 -8.36 11.21
N ARG A 44 28.97 -9.32 10.34
CA ARG A 44 27.99 -10.19 9.71
C ARG A 44 27.24 -11.10 10.68
N LYS A 45 27.84 -11.46 11.82
CA LYS A 45 27.15 -12.26 12.83
C LYS A 45 26.00 -11.45 13.43
N GLN A 46 26.25 -10.20 13.81
CA GLN A 46 25.22 -9.31 14.33
C GLN A 46 24.18 -8.94 13.26
N ALA A 47 24.64 -8.63 12.03
CA ALA A 47 23.76 -8.30 10.91
C ALA A 47 22.75 -9.41 10.56
N ASN A 48 23.09 -10.67 10.82
CA ASN A 48 22.28 -11.84 10.49
C ASN A 48 21.43 -12.37 11.66
N LYS A 49 21.61 -11.85 12.89
CA LYS A 49 20.82 -12.29 14.05
C LYS A 49 19.35 -11.89 13.90
N ALA A 50 18.46 -12.84 14.15
CA ALA A 50 17.01 -12.58 14.18
C ALA A 50 16.57 -11.90 15.49
N MET A 51 17.32 -12.07 16.57
CA MET A 51 17.10 -11.48 17.88
C MET A 51 18.40 -11.50 18.69
N TRP A 52 18.41 -10.77 19.80
CA TRP A 52 19.49 -10.76 20.79
C TRP A 52 18.96 -11.34 22.10
N ALA A 53 19.84 -11.99 22.86
CA ALA A 53 19.47 -12.58 24.14
C ALA A 53 19.19 -11.48 25.16
N SER A 54 18.19 -11.71 26.01
CA SER A 54 17.86 -10.90 27.16
C SER A 54 17.28 -11.79 28.26
N LYS A 55 17.22 -11.29 29.48
CA LYS A 55 16.40 -11.89 30.54
C LYS A 55 14.92 -11.55 30.29
N GLU A 56 14.02 -12.23 30.97
CA GLU A 56 12.57 -12.06 30.79
C GLU A 56 12.09 -10.64 31.17
N ASP A 57 12.72 -10.06 32.19
CA ASP A 57 12.47 -8.74 32.77
C ASP A 57 13.24 -7.59 32.11
N VAL A 58 14.01 -7.86 31.05
CA VAL A 58 14.85 -6.86 30.39
C VAL A 58 14.72 -6.93 28.87
N LEU A 59 14.60 -5.78 28.21
CA LEU A 59 14.64 -5.73 26.76
C LEU A 59 16.03 -6.06 26.20
N PRO A 60 16.13 -6.69 25.02
CA PRO A 60 17.42 -6.92 24.37
C PRO A 60 18.21 -5.63 24.10
N GLU A 61 19.53 -5.73 24.22
CA GLU A 61 20.49 -4.67 23.93
C GLU A 61 21.33 -5.02 22.70
N PRO A 62 20.80 -4.84 21.48
CA PRO A 62 21.60 -4.97 20.26
C PRO A 62 22.66 -3.85 20.18
N PRO A 63 23.75 -4.06 19.43
CA PRO A 63 24.52 -2.93 18.97
C PRO A 63 23.64 -2.08 18.03
N TRP A 64 23.64 -0.77 18.21
CA TRP A 64 22.97 0.17 17.31
C TRP A 64 23.93 0.56 16.19
N ASP A 65 23.51 0.37 14.93
CA ASP A 65 24.30 0.73 13.75
C ASP A 65 23.80 2.05 13.17
N TRP A 66 24.69 2.80 12.53
CA TRP A 66 24.31 3.98 11.75
C TRP A 66 23.28 3.59 10.67
N SER A 67 22.27 4.42 10.46
CA SER A 67 21.19 4.09 9.53
C SER A 67 21.65 4.13 8.06
N GLY A 68 21.36 3.08 7.30
CA GLY A 68 21.62 3.01 5.86
C GLY A 68 21.44 1.61 5.26
N ASN A 69 20.96 1.53 4.02
CA ASN A 69 20.77 0.25 3.32
C ASN A 69 22.04 -0.23 2.61
N SER A 70 23.06 0.62 2.53
CA SER A 70 24.39 0.31 1.99
C SER A 70 25.47 0.92 2.87
N ALA A 71 26.70 0.38 2.79
CA ALA A 71 27.84 0.93 3.54
C ALA A 71 28.02 2.44 3.28
N LYS A 72 27.87 2.88 2.03
CA LYS A 72 27.95 4.31 1.68
C LYS A 72 26.87 5.16 2.37
N GLU A 73 25.64 4.67 2.44
CA GLU A 73 24.56 5.41 3.11
C GLU A 73 24.82 5.50 4.61
N ARG A 74 25.27 4.39 5.21
CA ARG A 74 25.67 4.34 6.61
C ARG A 74 26.77 5.35 6.92
N ASP A 75 27.88 5.30 6.19
CA ASP A 75 29.04 6.18 6.39
C ASP A 75 28.65 7.67 6.17
N ASN A 76 27.67 7.95 5.30
CA ASN A 76 27.14 9.31 5.14
C ASN A 76 26.32 9.77 6.35
N THR A 77 25.55 8.87 6.97
CA THR A 77 24.77 9.17 8.18
C THR A 77 25.71 9.43 9.36
N GLU A 78 26.73 8.59 9.54
CA GLU A 78 27.78 8.79 10.54
C GLU A 78 28.45 10.17 10.39
N ARG A 79 28.99 10.47 9.20
CA ARG A 79 29.63 11.76 8.91
C ARG A 79 28.70 12.95 9.09
N LEU A 80 27.42 12.79 8.79
CA LEU A 80 26.43 13.84 9.03
C LEU A 80 26.35 14.14 10.53
N VAL A 81 26.20 13.13 11.37
CA VAL A 81 26.06 13.29 12.82
C VAL A 81 27.35 13.79 13.45
N GLU A 82 28.52 13.27 13.05
CA GLU A 82 29.83 13.80 13.46
C GLU A 82 29.97 15.29 13.10
N SER A 83 29.51 15.69 11.90
CA SER A 83 29.49 17.10 11.51
C SER A 83 28.55 17.94 12.36
N LEU A 84 27.43 17.39 12.85
CA LEU A 84 26.52 18.10 13.76
C LEU A 84 27.17 18.33 15.13
N ILE A 85 27.84 17.31 15.67
CA ILE A 85 28.60 17.40 16.93
C ILE A 85 29.70 18.46 16.79
N SER A 86 30.52 18.36 15.74
CA SER A 86 31.62 19.32 15.48
C SER A 86 31.10 20.77 15.36
N LYS A 87 29.92 20.97 14.76
CA LYS A 87 29.26 22.28 14.69
C LYS A 87 28.82 22.76 16.07
N ALA A 88 28.25 21.87 16.90
CA ALA A 88 27.82 22.22 18.25
C ALA A 88 29.00 22.70 19.10
N GLU A 89 30.10 21.95 19.09
CA GLU A 89 31.35 22.29 19.79
C GLU A 89 31.91 23.63 19.32
N LYS A 90 32.07 23.80 18.00
CA LYS A 90 32.62 25.03 17.40
C LYS A 90 31.80 26.28 17.74
N ASN A 91 30.48 26.14 17.91
CA ASN A 91 29.58 27.25 18.20
C ASN A 91 29.37 27.51 19.70
N GLY A 92 30.02 26.74 20.58
CA GLY A 92 29.90 26.86 22.03
C GLY A 92 28.50 26.51 22.55
N VAL A 93 27.83 25.55 21.91
CA VAL A 93 26.48 25.11 22.28
C VAL A 93 26.50 24.47 23.67
N LYS A 94 25.57 24.89 24.54
CA LYS A 94 25.38 24.30 25.88
C LYS A 94 24.25 23.26 25.90
N ILE A 95 23.14 23.58 25.21
CA ILE A 95 21.92 22.77 25.21
C ILE A 95 21.58 22.33 23.78
N VAL A 96 21.27 21.04 23.60
CA VAL A 96 20.79 20.44 22.37
C VAL A 96 19.30 20.10 22.52
N TYR A 97 18.44 20.88 21.86
CA TYR A 97 17.02 20.61 21.74
C TYR A 97 16.75 19.62 20.60
N ILE A 98 16.06 18.52 20.90
CA ILE A 98 15.69 17.49 19.93
C ILE A 98 14.21 17.65 19.59
N ALA A 99 13.96 18.08 18.36
CA ALA A 99 12.67 18.51 17.81
C ALA A 99 12.15 17.56 16.71
N THR A 100 12.30 16.25 16.95
CA THR A 100 11.75 15.16 16.13
C THR A 100 10.22 15.12 16.24
N ASP A 101 9.57 14.38 15.34
CA ASP A 101 8.11 14.33 15.30
C ASP A 101 7.49 13.73 16.58
N PRO A 102 6.23 14.06 16.92
CA PRO A 102 5.60 13.66 18.18
C PRO A 102 5.00 12.24 18.13
N ASP A 103 5.65 11.28 17.46
CA ASP A 103 5.25 9.87 17.42
C ASP A 103 6.36 8.97 18.01
N ARG A 104 6.05 7.68 18.23
CA ARG A 104 7.03 6.71 18.77
C ARG A 104 8.32 6.61 17.95
N GLU A 105 8.22 6.84 16.63
CA GLU A 105 9.38 6.79 15.74
C GLU A 105 10.28 8.02 15.94
N GLY A 106 9.68 9.20 16.04
CA GLY A 106 10.36 10.43 16.40
C GLY A 106 10.97 10.38 17.80
N GLU A 107 10.31 9.71 18.76
CA GLU A 107 10.86 9.51 20.09
C GLU A 107 12.06 8.55 20.10
N PHE A 108 12.02 7.47 19.32
CA PHE A 108 13.18 6.61 19.13
C PHE A 108 14.37 7.36 18.52
N ILE A 109 14.14 8.22 17.52
CA ILE A 109 15.19 9.09 16.96
C ILE A 109 15.71 10.04 18.04
N ALA A 110 14.82 10.61 18.85
CA ALA A 110 15.21 11.51 19.94
C ALA A 110 16.10 10.82 20.96
N TRP A 111 15.75 9.61 21.37
CA TRP A 111 16.57 8.78 22.25
C TRP A 111 17.95 8.51 21.66
N ARG A 112 18.06 8.05 20.41
CA ARG A 112 19.38 7.82 19.78
C ARG A 112 20.21 9.10 19.69
N LEU A 113 19.59 10.24 19.39
CA LEU A 113 20.28 11.52 19.39
C LEU A 113 20.74 11.92 20.79
N ALA A 114 19.92 11.74 21.82
CA ALA A 114 20.30 12.05 23.21
C ALA A 114 21.53 11.24 23.66
N GLU A 115 21.56 9.94 23.32
CA GLU A 115 22.71 9.07 23.58
C GLU A 115 23.99 9.54 22.86
N ILE A 116 23.86 9.88 21.58
CA ILE A 116 25.00 10.33 20.76
C ILE A 116 25.53 11.71 21.21
N PHE A 117 24.63 12.60 21.65
CA PHE A 117 24.96 13.95 22.14
C PHE A 117 25.13 14.02 23.66
N SER A 118 25.43 12.90 24.33
CA SER A 118 25.56 12.80 25.79
C SER A 118 26.60 13.72 26.44
N ASN A 119 27.53 14.27 25.65
CA ASN A 119 28.46 15.31 26.10
C ASN A 119 27.83 16.70 26.25
N PHE A 120 26.57 16.87 25.84
CA PHE A 120 25.79 18.10 25.96
C PHE A 120 24.57 17.87 26.86
N GLU A 121 24.02 18.96 27.41
CA GLU A 121 22.68 18.89 27.98
C GLU A 121 21.68 18.69 26.83
N THR A 122 20.88 17.62 26.88
CA THR A 122 19.88 17.32 25.85
C THR A 122 18.47 17.55 26.39
N LYS A 123 17.59 18.07 25.54
CA LYS A 123 16.20 18.38 25.89
C LYS A 123 15.27 17.99 24.74
N ARG A 124 14.12 17.40 25.04
CA ARG A 124 13.13 16.96 24.06
C ARG A 124 12.02 18.01 23.92
N VAL A 125 11.70 18.37 22.68
CA VAL A 125 10.63 19.33 22.35
C VAL A 125 9.71 18.80 21.27
N THR A 126 8.39 18.80 21.55
CA THR A 126 7.34 18.28 20.66
C THR A 126 6.34 19.36 20.28
N PHE A 127 5.81 19.29 19.08
CA PHE A 127 4.75 20.18 18.60
C PHE A 127 3.93 19.49 17.51
N ASN A 128 2.63 19.81 17.45
CA ASN A 128 1.69 19.25 16.49
C ASN A 128 1.58 20.07 15.20
N GLU A 129 2.16 21.27 15.17
CA GLU A 129 2.17 22.18 14.03
C GLU A 129 3.44 23.03 14.02
N VAL A 130 3.90 23.42 12.83
CA VAL A 130 5.12 24.22 12.65
C VAL A 130 4.76 25.70 12.56
N THR A 131 4.19 26.25 13.64
CA THR A 131 3.84 27.68 13.78
C THR A 131 4.78 28.38 14.75
N LYS A 132 4.96 29.71 14.62
CA LYS A 132 5.86 30.46 15.52
C LYS A 132 5.47 30.28 16.98
N SER A 133 4.17 30.36 17.31
CA SER A 133 3.64 30.20 18.66
C SER A 133 3.89 28.79 19.21
N ALA A 134 3.59 27.74 18.44
CA ALA A 134 3.80 26.36 18.88
C ALA A 134 5.28 26.04 19.12
N ILE A 135 6.17 26.54 18.25
CA ILE A 135 7.62 26.32 18.38
C ILE A 135 8.19 27.05 19.61
N MET A 136 7.83 28.32 19.83
CA MET A 136 8.28 29.07 21.00
C MET A 136 7.79 28.39 22.29
N LYS A 137 6.50 28.04 22.35
CA LYS A 137 5.93 27.32 23.51
C LYS A 137 6.63 25.99 23.77
N ALA A 138 6.99 25.25 22.73
CA ALA A 138 7.71 23.99 22.89
C ALA A 138 9.11 24.22 23.49
N ILE A 139 9.85 25.23 23.00
CA ILE A 139 11.18 25.57 23.51
C ILE A 139 11.13 26.10 24.95
N ASP A 140 10.09 26.82 25.33
CA ASP A 140 9.89 27.34 26.69
C ASP A 140 9.48 26.24 27.70
N SER A 141 9.07 25.07 27.23
CA SER A 141 8.62 23.96 28.07
C SER A 141 9.16 22.62 27.55
N PRO A 142 10.49 22.43 27.53
CA PRO A 142 11.08 21.17 27.12
C PRO A 142 10.80 20.07 28.15
N ARG A 143 10.81 18.83 27.69
CA ARG A 143 10.73 17.64 28.53
C ARG A 143 11.97 16.76 28.34
N GLU A 144 12.05 15.70 29.11
CA GLU A 144 12.98 14.60 28.85
C GLU A 144 12.41 13.66 27.79
N VAL A 145 13.27 12.80 27.23
CA VAL A 145 12.84 11.72 26.33
C VAL A 145 11.89 10.78 27.08
N ASP A 146 10.79 10.44 26.44
CA ASP A 146 9.78 9.54 27.00
C ASP A 146 10.18 8.09 26.74
N MET A 147 10.66 7.42 27.78
CA MET A 147 11.16 6.05 27.66
C MET A 147 10.06 5.03 27.33
N ASN A 148 8.80 5.27 27.68
CA ASN A 148 7.70 4.37 27.33
C ASN A 148 7.49 4.35 25.81
N LEU A 149 7.50 5.52 25.17
CA LEU A 149 7.45 5.63 23.71
C LEU A 149 8.67 4.99 23.03
N VAL A 150 9.86 5.18 23.59
CA VAL A 150 11.10 4.56 23.09
C VAL A 150 11.04 3.04 23.17
N GLU A 151 10.57 2.50 24.29
CA GLU A 151 10.45 1.06 24.50
C GLU A 151 9.39 0.43 23.60
N ALA A 152 8.23 1.07 23.43
CA ALA A 152 7.24 0.65 22.44
C ALA A 152 7.84 0.63 21.02
N ALA A 153 8.65 1.63 20.66
CA ALA A 153 9.35 1.68 19.38
C ALA A 153 10.45 0.60 19.25
N LYS A 154 11.15 0.25 20.33
CA LYS A 154 12.13 -0.86 20.38
C LYS A 154 11.44 -2.21 20.21
N VAL A 155 10.40 -2.48 21.00
CA VAL A 155 9.63 -3.75 20.94
C VAL A 155 9.08 -3.95 19.54
N ARG A 156 8.47 -2.92 18.94
CA ARG A 156 8.01 -2.96 17.54
C ARG A 156 9.12 -3.37 16.57
N ARG A 157 10.30 -2.75 16.67
CA ARG A 157 11.47 -3.06 15.83
C ARG A 157 11.95 -4.50 16.04
N PHE A 158 11.99 -4.97 17.27
CA PHE A 158 12.41 -6.33 17.61
C PHE A 158 11.43 -7.37 17.06
N MET A 159 10.12 -7.14 17.20
CA MET A 159 9.08 -8.01 16.62
C MET A 159 9.20 -8.09 15.10
N ASP A 160 9.29 -6.93 14.42
CA ASP A 160 9.41 -6.86 12.96
C ASP A 160 10.73 -7.51 12.48
N ARG A 161 11.81 -7.38 13.26
CA ARG A 161 13.10 -8.04 13.01
C ARG A 161 13.00 -9.55 13.13
N LEU A 162 12.42 -10.07 14.21
CA LEU A 162 12.30 -11.50 14.49
C LEU A 162 11.46 -12.19 13.40
N VAL A 163 10.26 -11.68 13.14
CA VAL A 163 9.37 -12.19 12.09
C VAL A 163 10.03 -12.06 10.73
N GLY A 164 10.55 -10.87 10.41
CA GLY A 164 11.15 -10.58 9.11
C GLY A 164 12.34 -11.48 8.78
N TYR A 165 13.10 -11.94 9.78
CA TYR A 165 14.24 -12.84 9.56
C TYR A 165 13.83 -14.32 9.54
N ARG A 166 13.10 -14.78 10.55
CA ARG A 166 12.74 -16.20 10.70
C ARG A 166 11.70 -16.62 9.66
N ALA A 167 10.62 -15.88 9.54
CA ALA A 167 9.54 -16.21 8.61
C ALA A 167 9.94 -16.00 7.14
N SER A 168 10.76 -15.00 6.82
CA SER A 168 11.30 -14.88 5.45
C SER A 168 12.28 -15.99 5.10
N LYS A 169 13.09 -16.48 6.06
CA LYS A 169 13.96 -17.64 5.80
C LYS A 169 13.12 -18.88 5.51
N PHE A 170 12.04 -19.06 6.27
CA PHE A 170 11.06 -20.12 6.07
C PHE A 170 10.41 -20.03 4.68
N SER A 171 9.81 -18.88 4.32
CA SER A 171 9.08 -18.72 3.05
C SER A 171 9.95 -18.97 1.81
N ARG A 172 11.27 -18.74 1.89
CA ARG A 172 12.22 -19.01 0.79
C ARG A 172 12.39 -20.49 0.46
N SER A 173 11.94 -21.39 1.32
CA SER A 173 11.79 -22.81 1.00
C SER A 173 10.79 -23.02 -0.15
N TRP A 174 9.78 -22.14 -0.29
CA TRP A 174 8.77 -22.16 -1.36
C TRP A 174 9.02 -21.10 -2.45
N ASN A 175 10.28 -20.67 -2.64
CA ASN A 175 10.65 -19.63 -3.60
C ASN A 175 9.98 -18.26 -3.38
N LEU A 176 9.43 -18.00 -2.19
CA LEU A 176 8.85 -16.71 -1.79
C LEU A 176 9.92 -15.77 -1.21
N THR A 177 9.73 -14.46 -1.34
CA THR A 177 10.77 -13.47 -1.05
C THR A 177 10.87 -13.12 0.45
N SER A 178 9.74 -12.85 1.10
CA SER A 178 9.70 -12.40 2.49
C SER A 178 8.31 -12.52 3.11
N MET A 179 8.27 -12.74 4.42
CA MET A 179 7.06 -12.58 5.24
C MET A 179 7.27 -11.43 6.22
N GLY A 180 6.18 -10.79 6.64
CA GLY A 180 6.23 -9.72 7.62
C GLY A 180 4.94 -9.60 8.40
N ARG A 181 5.07 -9.26 9.68
CA ARG A 181 3.99 -9.24 10.66
C ARG A 181 2.75 -8.49 10.20
N VAL A 182 2.93 -7.32 9.57
CA VAL A 182 1.82 -6.49 9.07
C VAL A 182 1.55 -6.73 7.58
N GLN A 183 2.60 -7.02 6.79
CA GLN A 183 2.46 -7.18 5.34
C GLN A 183 1.72 -8.46 4.96
N THR A 184 1.98 -9.58 5.65
CA THR A 184 1.34 -10.86 5.39
C THR A 184 -0.19 -10.81 5.61
N PRO A 185 -0.73 -10.35 6.76
CA PRO A 185 -2.19 -10.22 6.93
C PRO A 185 -2.81 -9.19 5.97
N THR A 186 -2.09 -8.12 5.63
CA THR A 186 -2.58 -7.15 4.64
C THR A 186 -2.69 -7.76 3.24
N LEU A 187 -1.77 -8.66 2.87
CA LEU A 187 -1.89 -9.47 1.65
C LEU A 187 -3.10 -10.39 1.73
N GLY A 188 -3.38 -10.96 2.90
CA GLY A 188 -4.56 -11.81 3.14
C GLY A 188 -5.87 -11.15 2.75
N ILE A 189 -6.08 -9.89 3.13
CA ILE A 189 -7.26 -9.10 2.72
C ILE A 189 -7.44 -9.08 1.19
N LEU A 190 -6.33 -9.01 0.43
CA LEU A 190 -6.36 -8.99 -1.03
C LEU A 190 -6.63 -10.39 -1.61
N VAL A 191 -6.02 -11.42 -1.04
CA VAL A 191 -6.20 -12.81 -1.46
C VAL A 191 -7.63 -13.27 -1.19
N GLU A 192 -8.16 -13.02 0.00
CA GLU A 192 -9.57 -13.30 0.36
C GLU A 192 -10.53 -12.66 -0.64
N ARG A 193 -10.34 -11.38 -0.97
CA ARG A 193 -11.15 -10.69 -1.99
C ARG A 193 -11.03 -11.35 -3.37
N GLU A 194 -9.87 -11.83 -3.78
CA GLU A 194 -9.73 -12.49 -5.08
C GLU A 194 -10.37 -13.88 -5.07
N LEU A 195 -10.28 -14.62 -3.97
CA LEU A 195 -10.98 -15.90 -3.79
C LEU A 195 -12.50 -15.73 -3.78
N GLU A 196 -13.03 -14.70 -3.11
CA GLU A 196 -14.46 -14.32 -3.18
C GLU A 196 -14.89 -14.09 -4.63
N ARG A 197 -14.05 -13.43 -5.44
CA ARG A 197 -14.33 -13.16 -6.86
C ARG A 197 -14.28 -14.41 -7.72
N LEU A 198 -13.34 -15.33 -7.45
CA LEU A 198 -13.20 -16.58 -8.20
C LEU A 198 -14.32 -17.57 -7.87
N ALA A 199 -14.78 -17.59 -6.61
CA ALA A 199 -15.90 -18.43 -6.16
C ALA A 199 -17.28 -17.86 -6.54
N PHE A 200 -17.33 -16.60 -6.97
CA PHE A 200 -18.58 -15.92 -7.32
C PHE A 200 -19.29 -16.58 -8.50
N LYS A 201 -20.58 -16.88 -8.31
CA LYS A 201 -21.47 -17.39 -9.36
C LYS A 201 -22.44 -16.28 -9.76
N PRO A 202 -22.36 -15.76 -11.00
CA PRO A 202 -23.32 -14.77 -11.48
C PRO A 202 -24.76 -15.27 -11.42
N GLN A 203 -25.67 -14.42 -10.96
CA GLN A 203 -27.10 -14.67 -10.94
C GLN A 203 -27.76 -13.83 -12.03
N PRO A 204 -28.40 -14.45 -13.04
CA PRO A 204 -29.09 -13.71 -14.08
C PRO A 204 -30.30 -12.98 -13.49
N TYR A 205 -30.66 -11.87 -14.12
CA TYR A 205 -31.88 -11.14 -13.81
C TYR A 205 -32.40 -10.38 -15.02
N TYR A 206 -33.72 -10.15 -15.01
CA TYR A 206 -34.39 -9.23 -15.90
C TYR A 206 -34.79 -7.98 -15.13
N ALA A 207 -34.59 -6.82 -15.72
CA ALA A 207 -35.11 -5.54 -15.23
C ALA A 207 -35.74 -4.76 -16.38
N VAL A 208 -36.73 -3.93 -16.07
CA VAL A 208 -37.38 -3.08 -17.08
C VAL A 208 -37.41 -1.64 -16.58
N THR A 209 -36.89 -0.76 -17.42
CA THR A 209 -36.82 0.68 -17.13
C THR A 209 -37.50 1.49 -18.23
N SER A 210 -37.92 2.70 -17.87
CA SER A 210 -38.46 3.66 -18.83
C SER A 210 -38.16 5.06 -18.34
N ASP A 211 -37.76 5.93 -19.25
CA ASP A 211 -37.46 7.33 -18.96
C ASP A 211 -38.61 8.23 -19.37
N SER A 212 -38.74 9.35 -18.67
CA SER A 212 -39.55 10.51 -19.04
C SER A 212 -38.64 11.74 -19.06
N GLU A 213 -39.17 12.92 -19.40
CA GLU A 213 -38.38 14.16 -19.37
C GLU A 213 -37.70 14.41 -18.01
N GLU A 214 -38.36 14.05 -16.90
CA GLU A 214 -37.90 14.40 -15.55
C GLU A 214 -37.56 13.21 -14.64
N PHE A 215 -37.95 11.99 -15.01
CA PHE A 215 -37.91 10.80 -14.14
C PHE A 215 -37.43 9.55 -14.87
N HIS A 216 -36.59 8.77 -14.19
CA HIS A 216 -36.22 7.40 -14.57
C HIS A 216 -37.05 6.41 -13.75
N PHE A 217 -37.90 5.63 -14.43
CA PHE A 217 -38.79 4.65 -13.81
C PHE A 217 -38.21 3.25 -13.91
N LYS A 218 -38.35 2.50 -12.82
CA LYS A 218 -38.04 1.07 -12.76
C LYS A 218 -39.30 0.29 -12.41
N VAL A 219 -39.56 -0.79 -13.15
CA VAL A 219 -40.62 -1.74 -12.80
C VAL A 219 -40.28 -2.39 -11.46
N ARG A 220 -41.27 -2.51 -10.58
CA ARG A 220 -41.16 -3.18 -9.28
C ARG A 220 -41.90 -4.51 -9.35
N PHE A 221 -41.19 -5.60 -9.59
CA PHE A 221 -41.79 -6.91 -9.88
C PHE A 221 -42.37 -7.59 -8.65
N HIS A 222 -41.62 -7.59 -7.54
CA HIS A 222 -41.95 -8.36 -6.34
C HIS A 222 -41.70 -7.56 -5.06
N GLU A 223 -42.53 -7.77 -4.05
CA GLU A 223 -42.30 -7.37 -2.67
C GLU A 223 -41.41 -8.40 -1.96
N LYS A 224 -40.81 -8.02 -0.82
CA LYS A 224 -39.79 -8.86 -0.15
C LYS A 224 -40.31 -10.25 0.23
N ASP A 225 -41.59 -10.34 0.58
CA ASP A 225 -42.22 -11.57 1.08
C ASP A 225 -42.92 -12.36 -0.03
N ASP A 226 -42.85 -11.90 -1.29
CA ASP A 226 -43.39 -12.64 -2.44
C ASP A 226 -42.53 -13.89 -2.72
N ALA A 227 -43.19 -15.00 -3.11
CA ALA A 227 -42.50 -16.26 -3.40
C ALA A 227 -41.47 -16.18 -4.54
N GLU A 228 -41.68 -15.25 -5.50
CA GLU A 228 -40.81 -15.03 -6.65
C GLU A 228 -39.87 -13.81 -6.47
N ALA A 229 -39.76 -13.28 -5.24
CA ALA A 229 -38.89 -12.15 -4.96
C ALA A 229 -37.43 -12.45 -5.30
N TRP A 230 -36.79 -11.52 -6.02
CA TRP A 230 -35.41 -11.69 -6.45
C TRP A 230 -34.44 -11.21 -5.36
N PHE A 231 -33.53 -12.08 -4.95
CA PHE A 231 -32.48 -11.77 -3.99
C PHE A 231 -31.11 -11.89 -4.64
N ASP A 232 -30.23 -10.94 -4.34
CA ASP A 232 -28.81 -11.07 -4.59
C ASP A 232 -28.22 -11.95 -3.49
N GLU A 233 -28.02 -13.23 -3.80
CA GLU A 233 -27.46 -14.23 -2.87
C GLU A 233 -25.94 -14.20 -2.83
N SER A 234 -25.30 -13.33 -3.62
CA SER A 234 -23.83 -13.23 -3.67
C SER A 234 -23.20 -12.49 -2.48
N THR A 235 -24.02 -12.02 -1.55
CA THR A 235 -23.58 -11.34 -0.33
C THR A 235 -23.92 -12.21 0.89
N GLU A 236 -23.13 -12.11 1.97
CA GLU A 236 -23.37 -12.89 3.21
C GLU A 236 -24.82 -12.79 3.73
N LYS A 237 -25.50 -11.68 3.43
CA LYS A 237 -26.91 -11.47 3.73
C LYS A 237 -27.65 -11.21 2.43
N PRO A 238 -28.44 -12.17 1.91
CA PRO A 238 -29.18 -12.00 0.66
C PRO A 238 -29.95 -10.69 0.62
N LYS A 239 -29.73 -9.90 -0.43
CA LYS A 239 -30.29 -8.56 -0.55
C LYS A 239 -31.46 -8.56 -1.54
N HIS A 240 -32.64 -8.17 -1.10
CA HIS A 240 -33.81 -8.07 -1.97
C HIS A 240 -33.65 -6.91 -2.98
N HIS A 241 -33.86 -7.21 -4.27
CA HIS A 241 -33.93 -6.21 -5.33
C HIS A 241 -35.31 -6.25 -6.01
N PRO A 242 -36.23 -5.36 -5.61
CA PRO A 242 -37.61 -5.38 -6.11
C PRO A 242 -37.71 -4.96 -7.58
N ASP A 243 -36.66 -4.36 -8.14
CA ASP A 243 -36.54 -3.96 -9.54
C ASP A 243 -36.00 -5.06 -10.48
N ARG A 244 -35.86 -6.29 -9.97
CA ARG A 244 -35.36 -7.47 -10.69
C ARG A 244 -36.34 -8.63 -10.61
N THR A 245 -36.31 -9.50 -11.61
CA THR A 245 -37.06 -10.77 -11.62
C THR A 245 -36.29 -11.84 -12.40
N ASN A 246 -36.54 -13.12 -12.10
CA ASN A 246 -36.09 -14.25 -12.93
C ASN A 246 -37.13 -14.66 -13.99
N ASN A 247 -38.31 -14.02 -13.98
CA ASN A 247 -39.40 -14.35 -14.89
C ASN A 247 -39.29 -13.51 -16.18
N GLN A 248 -38.64 -14.08 -17.20
CA GLN A 248 -38.47 -13.44 -18.51
C GLN A 248 -39.79 -12.97 -19.12
N LYS A 249 -40.82 -13.83 -19.09
CA LYS A 249 -42.13 -13.51 -19.68
C LYS A 249 -42.79 -12.32 -18.97
N LEU A 250 -42.63 -12.21 -17.66
CA LEU A 250 -43.14 -11.07 -16.90
C LEU A 250 -42.43 -9.77 -17.27
N ALA A 251 -41.11 -9.81 -17.44
CA ALA A 251 -40.32 -8.67 -17.90
C ALA A 251 -40.66 -8.26 -19.34
N GLU A 252 -40.81 -9.23 -20.25
CA GLU A 252 -41.26 -8.99 -21.63
C GLU A 252 -42.67 -8.38 -21.68
N LYS A 253 -43.60 -8.86 -20.85
CA LYS A 253 -44.95 -8.27 -20.71
C LYS A 253 -44.87 -6.82 -20.23
N ALA A 254 -44.01 -6.52 -19.26
CA ALA A 254 -43.81 -5.16 -18.76
C ALA A 254 -43.26 -4.23 -19.86
N PHE A 255 -42.24 -4.69 -20.59
CA PHE A 255 -41.64 -3.95 -21.70
C PHE A 255 -42.67 -3.69 -22.82
N ALA A 256 -43.41 -4.71 -23.25
CA ALA A 256 -44.42 -4.58 -24.30
C ALA A 256 -45.56 -3.63 -23.91
N ALA A 257 -45.97 -3.62 -22.64
CA ALA A 257 -46.97 -2.67 -22.15
C ALA A 257 -46.46 -1.22 -22.20
N LEU A 258 -45.21 -0.99 -21.79
CA LEU A 258 -44.59 0.34 -21.86
C LEU A 258 -44.43 0.82 -23.30
N ASP A 259 -43.93 -0.05 -24.18
CA ASP A 259 -43.72 0.28 -25.60
C ASP A 259 -45.05 0.56 -26.33
N LYS A 260 -46.11 -0.17 -26.00
CA LYS A 260 -47.44 0.03 -26.59
C LYS A 260 -48.12 1.30 -26.11
N HIS A 261 -48.19 1.53 -24.78
CA HIS A 261 -49.04 2.56 -24.21
C HIS A 261 -48.35 3.90 -24.02
N LYS A 262 -47.03 3.90 -23.79
CA LYS A 262 -46.17 5.09 -23.70
C LYS A 262 -46.57 6.15 -22.67
N ILE A 263 -47.53 5.84 -21.80
CA ILE A 263 -48.09 6.74 -20.80
C ILE A 263 -48.15 6.02 -19.47
N LEU A 264 -47.63 6.65 -18.43
CA LEU A 264 -47.70 6.20 -17.05
C LEU A 264 -48.74 7.04 -16.29
N THR A 265 -49.59 6.39 -15.50
CA THR A 265 -50.52 7.08 -14.58
C THR A 265 -49.98 7.04 -13.16
N ILE A 266 -49.88 8.20 -12.50
CA ILE A 266 -49.42 8.31 -11.11
C ILE A 266 -50.46 7.70 -10.16
N THR A 267 -50.00 6.83 -9.27
CA THR A 267 -50.84 6.14 -8.27
C THR A 267 -50.50 6.51 -6.82
N ASP A 268 -49.26 6.89 -6.54
CA ASP A 268 -48.81 7.31 -5.20
C ASP A 268 -47.70 8.35 -5.33
N VAL A 269 -47.71 9.35 -4.44
CA VAL A 269 -46.71 10.42 -4.39
C VAL A 269 -46.34 10.70 -2.95
N LYS A 270 -45.04 10.56 -2.64
CA LYS A 270 -44.48 10.81 -1.32
C LYS A 270 -43.39 11.86 -1.41
N THR A 271 -43.60 12.98 -0.74
CA THR A 271 -42.56 13.98 -0.51
C THR A 271 -41.86 13.69 0.82
N GLY A 272 -40.58 14.04 0.89
CA GLY A 272 -39.78 13.85 2.08
C GLY A 272 -38.60 14.81 2.11
N SER A 273 -37.81 14.69 3.17
CA SER A 273 -36.53 15.39 3.28
C SER A 273 -35.46 14.43 3.77
N ARG A 274 -34.22 14.65 3.32
CA ARG A 274 -33.03 13.96 3.84
C ARG A 274 -31.96 14.97 4.20
N LYS A 275 -31.22 14.66 5.26
CA LYS A 275 -30.05 15.45 5.69
C LYS A 275 -28.77 14.73 5.31
N SER A 276 -27.79 15.49 4.84
CA SER A 276 -26.43 15.04 4.61
C SER A 276 -25.56 15.67 5.71
N LYS A 277 -25.01 14.85 6.60
CA LYS A 277 -24.20 15.32 7.73
C LYS A 277 -22.75 15.55 7.29
N PRO A 278 -22.07 16.59 7.83
CA PRO A 278 -20.64 16.74 7.63
C PRO A 278 -19.88 15.57 8.28
N GLN A 279 -18.68 15.30 7.76
CA GLN A 279 -17.76 14.33 8.34
C GLN A 279 -16.79 15.02 9.30
N PRO A 280 -16.20 14.28 10.26
CA PRO A 280 -15.14 14.83 11.10
C PRO A 280 -13.94 15.32 10.27
N PRO A 281 -13.09 16.19 10.87
CA PRO A 281 -11.76 16.51 10.34
C PRO A 281 -10.94 15.25 10.05
N PHE A 282 -9.97 15.36 9.16
CA PHE A 282 -9.23 14.18 8.71
C PHE A 282 -8.34 13.59 9.81
N SER A 283 -8.41 12.28 9.97
CA SER A 283 -7.31 11.44 10.44
C SER A 283 -6.49 10.95 9.23
N THR A 284 -5.33 10.32 9.46
CA THR A 284 -4.51 9.73 8.38
C THR A 284 -5.28 8.74 7.50
N PRO A 285 -5.99 7.72 8.03
CA PRO A 285 -6.71 6.77 7.18
C PRO A 285 -7.84 7.44 6.39
N THR A 286 -8.54 8.42 6.97
CA THR A 286 -9.62 9.12 6.27
C THR A 286 -9.11 10.09 5.20
N LEU A 287 -7.93 10.71 5.40
CA LEU A 287 -7.23 11.48 4.37
C LEU A 287 -6.81 10.59 3.20
N LEU A 288 -6.12 9.47 3.49
CA LEU A 288 -5.69 8.51 2.48
C LEU A 288 -6.87 7.98 1.67
N ARG A 289 -7.99 7.68 2.32
CA ARG A 289 -9.22 7.24 1.67
C ARG A 289 -9.79 8.29 0.74
N LYS A 290 -10.00 9.51 1.25
CA LYS A 290 -10.68 10.57 0.50
C LYS A 290 -9.81 11.11 -0.65
N ALA A 291 -8.54 11.39 -0.39
CA ALA A 291 -7.62 11.84 -1.42
C ALA A 291 -7.34 10.73 -2.46
N GLY A 292 -7.26 9.47 -2.04
CA GLY A 292 -7.09 8.34 -2.96
C GLY A 292 -8.30 8.11 -3.87
N SER A 293 -9.52 8.39 -3.38
CA SER A 293 -10.74 8.31 -4.18
C SER A 293 -10.92 9.52 -5.11
N ASP A 294 -10.76 10.74 -4.58
CA ASP A 294 -11.08 11.97 -5.33
C ASP A 294 -9.96 12.37 -6.29
N LEU A 295 -8.70 12.20 -5.89
CA LEU A 295 -7.54 12.64 -6.65
C LEU A 295 -6.90 11.47 -7.43
N ASN A 296 -7.37 10.23 -7.20
CA ASN A 296 -6.77 9.01 -7.75
C ASN A 296 -5.26 8.88 -7.46
N TRP A 297 -4.83 9.27 -6.26
CA TRP A 297 -3.43 9.22 -5.85
C TRP A 297 -3.10 7.95 -5.06
N THR A 298 -1.85 7.50 -5.16
CA THR A 298 -1.32 6.43 -4.31
C THR A 298 -1.13 6.92 -2.88
N SER A 299 -1.21 6.00 -1.90
CA SER A 299 -1.02 6.34 -0.48
C SER A 299 0.34 7.00 -0.24
N LYS A 300 1.39 6.54 -0.92
CA LYS A 300 2.73 7.13 -0.86
C LYS A 300 2.76 8.58 -1.38
N ARG A 301 2.10 8.86 -2.51
CA ARG A 301 2.02 10.22 -3.06
C ARG A 301 1.30 11.15 -2.09
N ILE A 302 0.16 10.72 -1.53
CA ILE A 302 -0.61 11.52 -0.57
C ILE A 302 0.26 11.89 0.65
N MET A 303 0.92 10.90 1.25
CA MET A 303 1.78 11.16 2.42
C MET A 303 2.97 12.06 2.09
N ASN A 304 3.57 11.94 0.91
CA ASN A 304 4.66 12.81 0.48
C ASN A 304 4.21 14.27 0.34
N VAL A 305 3.05 14.51 -0.29
CA VAL A 305 2.48 15.86 -0.46
C VAL A 305 2.07 16.44 0.89
N ALA A 306 1.37 15.66 1.72
CA ALA A 306 0.99 16.06 3.08
C ALA A 306 2.22 16.41 3.93
N ASN A 307 3.29 15.63 3.84
CA ASN A 307 4.53 15.89 4.55
C ASN A 307 5.18 17.21 4.10
N GLY A 308 5.12 17.52 2.81
CA GLY A 308 5.53 18.83 2.30
C GLY A 308 4.73 19.99 2.91
N LEU A 309 3.39 19.86 2.98
CA LEU A 309 2.52 20.86 3.61
C LEU A 309 2.82 21.03 5.11
N TYR A 310 2.99 19.93 5.85
CA TYR A 310 3.33 19.97 7.28
C TYR A 310 4.68 20.65 7.53
N GLN A 311 5.72 20.30 6.75
CA GLN A 311 7.05 20.90 6.89
C GLN A 311 7.09 22.40 6.55
N GLN A 312 6.18 22.87 5.69
CA GLN A 312 6.00 24.30 5.40
C GLN A 312 5.18 25.04 6.48
N GLY A 313 4.59 24.31 7.43
CA GLY A 313 3.76 24.83 8.51
C GLY A 313 2.33 25.16 8.11
N LEU A 314 1.80 24.50 7.07
CA LEU A 314 0.47 24.77 6.52
C LEU A 314 -0.61 23.85 7.07
N ILE A 315 -0.24 22.64 7.48
CA ILE A 315 -1.15 21.69 8.13
C ILE A 315 -0.55 21.17 9.43
N THR A 316 -1.40 20.68 10.32
CA THR A 316 -1.01 19.93 11.52
C THR A 316 -0.35 18.60 11.17
N TYR A 317 0.21 17.93 12.17
CA TYR A 317 0.90 16.66 12.02
C TYR A 317 0.03 15.60 11.33
N LEU A 318 0.59 14.97 10.30
CA LEU A 318 -0.17 14.15 9.36
C LEU A 318 -0.38 12.70 9.80
N ARG A 319 0.34 12.21 10.82
CA ARG A 319 0.24 10.82 11.32
C ARG A 319 -0.56 10.80 12.61
N THR A 320 -1.87 10.72 12.47
CA THR A 320 -2.82 10.85 13.57
C THR A 320 -4.06 9.99 13.29
N ASP A 321 -4.52 9.28 14.31
CA ASP A 321 -5.84 8.62 14.31
C ASP A 321 -6.93 9.53 14.89
N SER A 322 -6.55 10.69 15.43
CA SER A 322 -7.44 11.63 16.09
C SER A 322 -8.25 12.46 15.08
N THR A 323 -9.49 12.77 15.46
CA THR A 323 -10.36 13.75 14.79
C THR A 323 -10.58 15.00 15.65
N ARG A 324 -9.87 15.09 16.80
CA ARG A 324 -9.93 16.23 17.73
C ARG A 324 -9.32 17.47 17.09
N THR A 325 -9.81 18.65 17.46
CA THR A 325 -9.30 19.94 16.97
C THR A 325 -9.27 20.95 18.10
N SER A 326 -8.30 21.87 18.07
CA SER A 326 -8.10 22.88 19.09
C SER A 326 -9.25 23.88 19.14
N PRO A 327 -9.61 24.40 20.34
CA PRO A 327 -10.62 25.45 20.47
C PRO A 327 -10.32 26.69 19.61
N GLU A 328 -9.08 27.18 19.62
CA GLU A 328 -8.62 28.29 18.76
C GLU A 328 -8.94 28.04 17.29
N ALA A 329 -8.50 26.91 16.72
CA ALA A 329 -8.70 26.64 15.30
C ALA A 329 -10.19 26.57 14.93
N ARG A 330 -11.03 26.06 15.85
CA ARG A 330 -12.48 26.05 15.68
C ARG A 330 -13.07 27.46 15.73
N SER A 331 -12.60 28.33 16.62
CA SER A 331 -13.04 29.73 16.64
C SER A 331 -12.71 30.42 15.32
N THR A 332 -11.44 30.33 14.89
CA THR A 332 -10.95 30.98 13.66
C THR A 332 -11.73 30.54 12.42
N ILE A 333 -11.97 29.23 12.24
CA ILE A 333 -12.72 28.77 11.07
C ILE A 333 -14.20 29.16 11.14
N ARG A 334 -14.80 29.21 12.34
CA ARG A 334 -16.20 29.61 12.52
C ARG A 334 -16.39 31.10 12.26
N GLU A 335 -15.44 31.94 12.67
CA GLU A 335 -15.41 33.35 12.33
C GLU A 335 -15.28 33.55 10.82
N TYR A 336 -14.38 32.81 10.17
CA TYR A 336 -14.24 32.82 8.70
C TYR A 336 -15.56 32.44 8.01
N ILE A 337 -16.21 31.35 8.42
CA ILE A 337 -17.50 30.92 7.85
C ILE A 337 -18.58 31.98 8.08
N SER A 338 -18.68 32.53 9.30
CA SER A 338 -19.67 33.56 9.63
C SER A 338 -19.52 34.81 8.77
N LYS A 339 -18.27 35.24 8.53
CA LYS A 339 -17.96 36.41 7.69
C LYS A 339 -18.33 36.19 6.22
N ASN A 340 -18.16 34.98 5.70
CA ASN A 340 -18.33 34.68 4.28
C ASN A 340 -19.76 34.22 3.90
N ILE A 341 -20.50 33.59 4.82
CA ILE A 341 -21.79 32.95 4.50
C ILE A 341 -22.90 33.32 5.50
N GLY A 342 -22.54 33.82 6.69
CA GLY A 342 -23.48 34.07 7.78
C GLY A 342 -23.44 33.01 8.88
N SER A 343 -23.88 33.42 10.08
CA SER A 343 -23.84 32.57 11.29
C SER A 343 -24.82 31.40 11.26
N ASP A 344 -25.86 31.44 10.42
CA ASP A 344 -26.85 30.36 10.25
C ASP A 344 -26.30 29.14 9.48
N ALA A 345 -25.11 29.30 8.88
CA ALA A 345 -24.33 28.21 8.29
C ALA A 345 -23.58 27.38 9.34
N LEU A 346 -23.45 27.87 10.57
CA LEU A 346 -22.71 27.21 11.65
C LEU A 346 -23.58 26.25 12.47
N ARG A 347 -22.96 25.17 12.91
CA ARG A 347 -23.53 24.33 13.97
C ARG A 347 -23.61 25.07 15.29
N SER A 348 -24.66 24.78 16.05
CA SER A 348 -24.85 25.25 17.42
C SER A 348 -23.74 24.75 18.36
N ALA A 349 -23.44 23.44 18.33
CA ALA A 349 -22.34 22.86 19.08
C ALA A 349 -21.01 23.01 18.31
N PRO A 350 -20.03 23.78 18.83
CA PRO A 350 -18.71 23.98 18.20
C PRO A 350 -17.76 22.80 18.43
N GLY A 351 -18.20 21.73 19.10
CA GLY A 351 -17.39 20.56 19.41
C GLY A 351 -17.10 19.65 18.21
N ILE A 352 -16.58 18.47 18.52
CA ILE A 352 -16.22 17.43 17.53
C ILE A 352 -17.48 16.91 16.82
N VAL A 353 -17.31 16.45 15.57
CA VAL A 353 -18.36 15.81 14.78
C VAL A 353 -18.25 14.30 14.93
N GLY A 354 -19.33 13.63 15.32
CA GLY A 354 -19.36 12.17 15.45
C GLY A 354 -19.15 11.69 16.89
N GLU A 355 -18.99 10.37 17.05
CA GLU A 355 -18.70 9.75 18.36
C GLU A 355 -17.33 10.19 18.87
N VAL A 356 -17.30 10.65 20.11
CA VAL A 356 -16.06 10.90 20.85
C VAL A 356 -15.68 9.55 21.45
N SER A 357 -14.58 8.95 21.00
CA SER A 357 -14.08 7.73 21.63
C SER A 357 -13.70 8.04 23.08
N ASP A 358 -14.19 7.22 24.03
CA ASP A 358 -13.92 7.32 25.48
C ASP A 358 -12.47 7.04 25.88
N SER A 359 -11.54 6.98 24.92
CA SER A 359 -10.12 6.98 25.21
C SER A 359 -9.68 8.37 25.68
N ALA A 360 -9.99 8.69 26.94
CA ALA A 360 -9.52 9.86 27.69
C ALA A 360 -7.97 9.98 27.80
N VAL A 361 -7.22 9.17 27.03
CA VAL A 361 -5.77 8.96 27.12
C VAL A 361 -5.04 9.40 25.83
N GLN A 362 -5.73 9.69 24.71
CA GLN A 362 -5.11 10.17 23.45
C GLN A 362 -5.09 11.70 23.29
N ASP A 363 -4.93 12.46 24.38
CA ASP A 363 -5.14 13.91 24.40
C ASP A 363 -4.03 14.73 23.70
N ALA A 364 -2.96 14.08 23.21
CA ALA A 364 -1.82 14.75 22.58
C ALA A 364 -1.94 14.95 21.07
N HIS A 365 -2.82 14.22 20.35
CA HIS A 365 -2.86 14.25 18.89
C HIS A 365 -4.07 15.01 18.34
N GLU A 366 -3.80 15.89 17.40
CA GLU A 366 -4.81 16.66 16.67
C GLU A 366 -5.14 16.00 15.33
N ALA A 367 -6.32 16.29 14.79
CA ALA A 367 -6.68 15.97 13.42
C ALA A 367 -5.79 16.72 12.42
N ILE A 368 -5.74 16.21 11.19
CA ILE A 368 -5.14 16.86 10.04
C ILE A 368 -6.05 18.01 9.59
N ARG A 369 -5.61 19.24 9.84
CA ARG A 369 -6.31 20.49 9.51
C ARG A 369 -5.30 21.57 9.10
N PRO A 370 -5.74 22.68 8.49
CA PRO A 370 -4.90 23.86 8.30
C PRO A 370 -4.40 24.42 9.64
N THR A 371 -3.15 24.88 9.68
CA THR A 371 -2.59 25.60 10.84
C THR A 371 -3.20 26.99 10.99
N ASP A 372 -3.45 27.67 9.88
CA ASP A 372 -4.26 28.88 9.79
C ASP A 372 -5.57 28.58 9.05
N PRO A 373 -6.68 28.34 9.78
CA PRO A 373 -7.95 28.03 9.15
C PRO A 373 -8.56 29.17 8.35
N SER A 374 -8.14 30.42 8.58
CA SER A 374 -8.65 31.59 7.87
C SER A 374 -8.10 31.72 6.45
N ASN A 375 -6.98 31.03 6.15
CA ASN A 375 -6.34 31.05 4.84
C ASN A 375 -6.77 29.85 3.99
N GLN A 376 -7.74 30.07 3.09
CA GLN A 376 -8.21 29.05 2.17
C GLN A 376 -7.24 28.76 1.01
N THR A 377 -6.39 29.73 0.64
CA THR A 377 -5.52 29.66 -0.53
C THR A 377 -4.10 30.15 -0.22
N PRO A 378 -3.27 29.34 0.45
CA PRO A 378 -1.88 29.72 0.75
C PRO A 378 -1.06 29.89 -0.52
N ASP A 379 -0.20 30.91 -0.52
CA ASP A 379 0.72 31.19 -1.62
C ASP A 379 1.85 30.15 -1.72
N GLY A 380 2.41 30.00 -2.92
CA GLY A 380 3.63 29.20 -3.15
C GLY A 380 3.42 27.68 -3.18
N LEU A 381 2.17 27.21 -3.22
CA LEU A 381 1.85 25.79 -3.38
C LEU A 381 1.85 25.36 -4.85
N ASP A 382 2.47 24.22 -5.13
CA ASP A 382 2.28 23.55 -6.42
C ASP A 382 0.84 23.00 -6.56
N LYS A 383 0.45 22.59 -7.78
CA LYS A 383 -0.90 22.09 -8.05
C LYS A 383 -1.30 20.92 -7.14
N ALA A 384 -0.40 19.99 -6.85
CA ALA A 384 -0.69 18.84 -6.00
C ALA A 384 -0.84 19.28 -4.53
N GLN A 385 0.07 20.12 -4.03
CA GLN A 385 -0.04 20.68 -2.69
C GLN A 385 -1.35 21.45 -2.51
N MET A 386 -1.71 22.31 -3.47
CA MET A 386 -2.94 23.08 -3.43
C MET A 386 -4.19 22.19 -3.48
N SER A 387 -4.21 21.15 -4.31
CA SER A 387 -5.33 20.18 -4.35
C SER A 387 -5.52 19.47 -3.00
N LEU A 388 -4.43 19.02 -2.37
CA LEU A 388 -4.52 18.32 -1.08
C LEU A 388 -4.86 19.27 0.07
N TYR A 389 -4.24 20.46 0.10
CA TYR A 389 -4.52 21.49 1.10
C TYR A 389 -5.99 21.91 1.03
N SER A 390 -6.50 22.20 -0.17
CA SER A 390 -7.89 22.60 -0.36
C SER A 390 -8.86 21.51 0.14
N LEU A 391 -8.55 20.23 -0.10
CA LEU A 391 -9.35 19.13 0.42
C LEU A 391 -9.34 19.07 1.96
N ILE A 392 -8.17 19.26 2.59
CA ILE A 392 -8.00 19.30 4.05
C ILE A 392 -8.77 20.47 4.65
N TRP A 393 -8.65 21.66 4.05
CA TRP A 393 -9.37 22.86 4.45
C TRP A 393 -10.89 22.67 4.34
N SER A 394 -11.38 22.19 3.19
CA SER A 394 -12.81 21.93 2.97
C SER A 394 -13.39 20.98 4.00
N ARG A 395 -12.67 19.91 4.35
CA ARG A 395 -13.11 18.95 5.37
C ARG A 395 -13.18 19.58 6.76
N PHE A 396 -12.19 20.39 7.14
CA PHE A 396 -12.21 21.05 8.44
C PHE A 396 -13.32 22.09 8.54
N ALA A 397 -13.48 22.96 7.53
CA ALA A 397 -14.56 23.95 7.47
C ALA A 397 -15.94 23.29 7.52
N ALA A 398 -16.18 22.28 6.67
CA ALA A 398 -17.43 21.52 6.64
C ALA A 398 -17.80 20.93 8.02
N SER A 399 -16.81 20.49 8.81
CA SER A 399 -17.04 19.92 10.13
C SER A 399 -17.75 20.88 11.10
N GLN A 400 -17.59 22.19 10.92
CA GLN A 400 -18.19 23.24 11.75
C GLN A 400 -19.53 23.76 11.23
N MET A 401 -19.98 23.28 10.07
CA MET A 401 -21.17 23.76 9.37
C MET A 401 -22.39 22.86 9.57
N VAL A 402 -23.58 23.42 9.38
CA VAL A 402 -24.86 22.69 9.46
C VAL A 402 -25.00 21.64 8.35
N ASP A 403 -25.88 20.68 8.58
CA ASP A 403 -26.25 19.66 7.58
C ASP A 403 -26.75 20.30 6.28
N SER A 404 -26.35 19.73 5.15
CA SER A 404 -27.02 20.01 3.87
C SER A 404 -28.38 19.33 3.86
N GLN A 405 -29.39 20.01 3.31
CA GLN A 405 -30.76 19.50 3.28
C GLN A 405 -31.21 19.30 1.84
N TYR A 406 -31.90 18.19 1.61
CA TYR A 406 -32.43 17.80 0.33
C TYR A 406 -33.91 17.50 0.47
N SER A 407 -34.70 17.95 -0.50
CA SER A 407 -36.07 17.47 -0.68
C SER A 407 -36.03 16.21 -1.55
N THR A 408 -36.93 15.28 -1.25
CA THR A 408 -37.08 14.02 -1.98
C THR A 408 -38.51 13.86 -2.45
N LEU A 409 -38.68 13.32 -3.64
CA LEU A 409 -39.96 12.92 -4.21
C LEU A 409 -39.87 11.47 -4.66
N SER A 410 -40.77 10.63 -4.18
CA SER A 410 -40.94 9.25 -4.63
C SER A 410 -42.32 9.09 -5.25
N ILE A 411 -42.37 8.54 -6.45
CA ILE A 411 -43.60 8.37 -7.22
C ILE A 411 -43.77 6.88 -7.53
N LYS A 412 -44.99 6.37 -7.38
CA LYS A 412 -45.41 5.11 -7.99
C LYS A 412 -46.36 5.39 -9.14
N THR A 413 -46.21 4.64 -10.22
CA THR A 413 -47.04 4.75 -11.42
C THR A 413 -47.50 3.37 -11.89
N ARG A 414 -48.49 3.36 -12.77
CA ARG A 414 -48.96 2.17 -13.50
C ARG A 414 -48.96 2.46 -15.01
N VAL A 415 -48.84 1.41 -15.81
CA VAL A 415 -49.08 1.45 -17.26
C VAL A 415 -50.26 0.52 -17.58
N ASP A 416 -51.08 0.89 -18.53
CA ASP A 416 -52.18 0.03 -18.97
C ASP A 416 -51.63 -1.28 -19.56
N GLY A 417 -52.35 -2.39 -19.34
CA GLY A 417 -51.92 -3.72 -19.81
C GLY A 417 -50.88 -4.43 -18.94
N PHE A 418 -50.45 -3.84 -17.82
CA PHE A 418 -49.51 -4.46 -16.88
C PHE A 418 -49.88 -4.16 -15.42
N GLU A 419 -49.76 -5.18 -14.57
CA GLU A 419 -50.34 -5.17 -13.21
C GLU A 419 -49.37 -4.62 -12.15
N LYS A 420 -48.05 -4.69 -12.40
CA LYS A 420 -47.04 -4.22 -11.45
C LYS A 420 -46.79 -2.73 -11.60
N VAL A 421 -46.37 -2.10 -10.50
CA VAL A 421 -46.09 -0.67 -10.46
C VAL A 421 -44.69 -0.37 -10.98
N LEU A 422 -44.51 0.85 -11.49
CA LEU A 422 -43.20 1.44 -11.71
C LEU A 422 -42.92 2.46 -10.62
N THR A 423 -41.65 2.59 -10.25
CA THR A 423 -41.22 3.55 -9.22
C THR A 423 -40.12 4.44 -9.73
N SER A 424 -40.17 5.71 -9.34
CA SER A 424 -39.08 6.66 -9.53
C SER A 424 -38.86 7.46 -8.27
N SER A 425 -37.64 7.94 -8.06
CA SER A 425 -37.32 8.85 -6.97
C SER A 425 -36.35 9.92 -7.44
N LYS A 426 -36.61 11.17 -7.04
CA LYS A 426 -35.79 12.33 -7.36
C LYS A 426 -35.46 13.08 -6.08
N SER A 427 -34.26 13.66 -6.02
CA SER A 427 -33.86 14.52 -4.92
C SER A 427 -33.14 15.76 -5.43
N TRP A 428 -33.36 16.89 -4.76
CA TRP A 428 -32.69 18.15 -5.05
C TRP A 428 -32.33 18.86 -3.76
N ARG A 429 -31.23 19.61 -3.78
CA ARG A 429 -30.70 20.31 -2.61
C ARG A 429 -31.52 21.57 -2.36
N VAL A 430 -31.98 21.75 -1.12
CA VAL A 430 -32.73 22.94 -0.68
C VAL A 430 -31.95 23.81 0.30
N LYS A 431 -30.98 23.24 1.02
CA LYS A 431 -30.00 23.99 1.82
C LYS A 431 -28.60 23.46 1.57
N THR A 432 -27.68 24.35 1.18
CA THR A 432 -26.29 24.01 0.85
C THR A 432 -25.54 23.42 2.05
N GLY A 433 -25.67 24.02 3.24
CA GLY A 433 -24.98 23.53 4.45
C GLY A 433 -23.47 23.37 4.26
N TRP A 434 -22.91 22.34 4.88
CA TRP A 434 -21.47 22.03 4.83
C TRP A 434 -20.89 21.81 3.43
N GLU A 435 -21.70 21.44 2.43
CA GLU A 435 -21.23 21.22 1.06
C GLU A 435 -20.65 22.49 0.42
N TRP A 436 -20.98 23.68 0.93
CA TRP A 436 -20.35 24.94 0.52
C TRP A 436 -18.82 24.88 0.65
N ALA A 437 -18.31 24.30 1.74
CA ALA A 437 -16.88 24.29 2.03
C ALA A 437 -16.06 23.54 0.96
N PHE A 438 -16.69 22.61 0.24
CA PHE A 438 -16.04 21.86 -0.82
C PHE A 438 -16.07 22.56 -2.18
N GLY A 439 -16.97 23.53 -2.39
CA GLY A 439 -17.13 24.20 -3.68
C GLY A 439 -17.18 23.21 -4.85
N ASP A 440 -16.32 23.44 -5.84
CA ASP A 440 -16.22 22.65 -7.08
C ASP A 440 -15.50 21.29 -6.91
N GLN A 441 -15.04 20.96 -5.70
CA GLN A 441 -14.45 19.65 -5.39
C GLN A 441 -15.51 18.52 -5.33
N ARG A 442 -16.80 18.87 -5.40
CA ARG A 442 -17.92 17.92 -5.42
C ARG A 442 -18.68 18.05 -6.73
N ALA A 443 -19.34 16.97 -7.12
CA ALA A 443 -20.31 17.00 -8.21
C ALA A 443 -21.41 18.05 -7.92
N THR A 444 -21.76 18.83 -8.94
CA THR A 444 -22.83 19.82 -8.87
C THR A 444 -24.15 19.13 -8.50
N PRO A 445 -24.77 19.47 -7.37
CA PRO A 445 -26.02 18.84 -6.97
C PRO A 445 -27.17 19.38 -7.82
N ASN A 446 -28.18 18.54 -8.06
CA ASN A 446 -29.43 19.01 -8.62
C ASN A 446 -30.11 19.98 -7.64
N LEU A 447 -30.49 21.16 -8.13
CA LEU A 447 -31.20 22.20 -7.37
C LEU A 447 -32.67 22.32 -7.75
N ASN A 448 -33.05 21.76 -8.91
CA ASN A 448 -34.36 22.00 -9.50
C ASN A 448 -35.36 20.94 -9.00
N PRO A 449 -36.49 21.37 -8.41
CA PRO A 449 -37.63 20.49 -8.21
C PRO A 449 -38.18 20.04 -9.57
N PRO A 450 -38.84 18.88 -9.64
CA PRO A 450 -39.58 18.49 -10.84
C PRO A 450 -40.68 19.51 -11.16
N LYS A 451 -40.87 19.81 -12.45
CA LYS A 451 -41.89 20.73 -12.97
C LYS A 451 -43.27 20.08 -13.11
N THR A 452 -43.30 18.76 -13.35
CA THR A 452 -44.54 18.02 -13.60
C THR A 452 -45.43 17.98 -12.35
N LEU A 453 -46.73 18.25 -12.50
CA LEU A 453 -47.73 18.14 -11.44
C LEU A 453 -47.87 16.68 -10.98
N THR A 454 -47.29 16.38 -9.82
CA THR A 454 -47.24 15.04 -9.22
C THR A 454 -48.45 14.79 -8.33
N THR A 455 -49.64 14.96 -8.89
CA THR A 455 -50.89 14.55 -8.25
C THR A 455 -51.27 13.14 -8.68
N ILE A 456 -51.93 12.41 -7.79
CA ILE A 456 -52.47 11.08 -8.11
C ILE A 456 -53.45 11.23 -9.29
N GLY A 457 -53.35 10.32 -10.27
CA GLY A 457 -54.14 10.33 -11.49
C GLY A 457 -53.52 11.10 -12.66
N SER A 458 -52.49 11.92 -12.43
CA SER A 458 -51.76 12.58 -13.53
C SER A 458 -51.10 11.57 -14.46
N LYS A 459 -50.97 11.94 -15.73
CA LYS A 459 -50.30 11.16 -16.77
C LYS A 459 -48.89 11.69 -17.02
N ILE A 460 -47.94 10.79 -17.25
CA ILE A 460 -46.55 11.08 -17.61
C ILE A 460 -46.25 10.35 -18.91
N ASP A 461 -45.86 11.09 -19.94
CA ASP A 461 -45.37 10.51 -21.19
C ASP A 461 -43.97 9.94 -21.00
N ILE A 462 -43.74 8.74 -21.52
CA ILE A 462 -42.40 8.15 -21.57
C ILE A 462 -41.68 8.63 -22.82
N LEU A 463 -40.36 8.81 -22.71
CA LEU A 463 -39.50 9.04 -23.87
C LEU A 463 -39.52 7.79 -24.74
N THR A 464 -39.69 7.99 -26.04
CA THR A 464 -39.51 6.98 -27.08
C THR A 464 -38.22 7.24 -27.82
N ASN A 465 -37.18 6.52 -27.43
CA ASN A 465 -35.88 6.48 -28.11
C ASN A 465 -35.25 5.10 -27.90
N GLU A 466 -34.05 4.87 -28.44
CA GLU A 466 -33.38 3.57 -28.36
C GLU A 466 -33.10 3.08 -26.92
N GLU A 467 -33.13 3.97 -25.93
CA GLU A 467 -32.87 3.67 -24.52
C GLU A 467 -34.14 3.63 -23.65
N SER A 468 -35.33 3.92 -24.20
CA SER A 468 -36.59 3.94 -23.44
C SER A 468 -37.83 3.58 -24.28
N PRO A 469 -38.66 2.63 -23.80
CA PRO A 469 -38.42 1.76 -22.65
C PRO A 469 -37.28 0.77 -22.93
N ARG A 470 -36.70 0.17 -21.88
CA ARG A 470 -35.57 -0.75 -22.01
C ARG A 470 -35.81 -2.01 -21.19
N LEU A 471 -35.70 -3.17 -21.85
CA LEU A 471 -35.55 -4.47 -21.21
C LEU A 471 -34.07 -4.75 -20.99
N ILE A 472 -33.67 -4.94 -19.74
CA ILE A 472 -32.31 -5.26 -19.32
C ILE A 472 -32.25 -6.74 -19.03
N VAL A 473 -31.37 -7.44 -19.74
CA VAL A 473 -30.96 -8.82 -19.46
C VAL A 473 -29.51 -8.74 -19.01
N ASP A 474 -29.24 -9.05 -17.75
CA ASP A 474 -27.92 -8.89 -17.15
C ASP A 474 -27.73 -9.90 -16.01
N GLU A 475 -26.55 -9.93 -15.41
CA GLU A 475 -26.21 -10.80 -14.29
C GLU A 475 -25.48 -10.04 -13.18
N THR A 476 -25.49 -10.59 -11.97
CA THR A 476 -24.70 -10.02 -10.86
C THR A 476 -23.20 -10.09 -11.18
N LYS A 477 -22.43 -9.13 -10.66
CA LYS A 477 -20.99 -9.02 -10.88
C LYS A 477 -20.20 -9.36 -9.62
N PRO A 478 -19.02 -9.98 -9.74
CA PRO A 478 -18.21 -10.32 -8.59
C PRO A 478 -17.78 -9.07 -7.80
N PRO A 479 -17.52 -9.19 -6.49
CA PRO A 479 -17.15 -8.06 -5.65
C PRO A 479 -15.93 -7.33 -6.22
N SER A 480 -15.95 -6.00 -6.22
CA SER A 480 -14.88 -5.21 -6.83
C SER A 480 -13.54 -5.45 -6.14
N ARG A 481 -12.45 -5.51 -6.93
CA ARG A 481 -11.09 -5.56 -6.39
C ARG A 481 -10.80 -4.31 -5.57
N LEU A 482 -9.96 -4.47 -4.55
CA LEU A 482 -9.53 -3.36 -3.71
C LEU A 482 -8.53 -2.48 -4.47
N ARG A 483 -8.65 -1.17 -4.25
CA ARG A 483 -7.63 -0.16 -4.59
C ARG A 483 -6.85 0.21 -3.34
N GLN A 484 -5.76 0.97 -3.46
CA GLN A 484 -4.96 1.35 -2.28
C GLN A 484 -5.78 2.04 -1.18
N HIS A 485 -6.70 2.92 -1.54
CA HIS A 485 -7.54 3.64 -0.58
C HIS A 485 -8.57 2.73 0.12
N THR A 486 -9.17 1.77 -0.60
CA THR A 486 -10.09 0.79 0.01
C THR A 486 -9.34 -0.28 0.81
N LEU A 487 -8.09 -0.59 0.46
CA LEU A 487 -7.23 -1.46 1.27
C LEU A 487 -6.89 -0.81 2.61
N VAL A 488 -6.55 0.50 2.63
CA VAL A 488 -6.37 1.25 3.88
C VAL A 488 -7.63 1.23 4.75
N GLU A 489 -8.81 1.33 4.13
CA GLU A 489 -10.09 1.18 4.85
C GLU A 489 -10.23 -0.21 5.49
N SER A 490 -9.95 -1.28 4.74
CA SER A 490 -10.00 -2.65 5.26
C SER A 490 -8.98 -2.88 6.38
N MET A 491 -7.75 -2.37 6.21
CA MET A 491 -6.71 -2.43 7.24
C MET A 491 -7.18 -1.76 8.54
N GLN A 492 -7.74 -0.55 8.46
CA GLN A 492 -8.27 0.17 9.62
C GLN A 492 -9.39 -0.62 10.32
N LYS A 493 -10.36 -1.15 9.56
CA LYS A 493 -11.48 -1.92 10.12
C LYS A 493 -11.04 -3.19 10.83
N ARG A 494 -9.96 -3.82 10.36
CA ARG A 494 -9.37 -5.03 10.98
C ARG A 494 -8.31 -4.73 12.05
N GLY A 495 -8.08 -3.45 12.40
CA GLY A 495 -7.06 -3.05 13.37
C GLY A 495 -5.61 -3.27 12.91
N ILE A 496 -5.39 -3.53 11.62
CA ILE A 496 -4.07 -3.76 11.03
C ILE A 496 -3.43 -2.43 10.65
N GLY A 497 -2.21 -2.22 11.15
CA GLY A 497 -1.44 -1.00 10.86
C GLY A 497 -1.89 0.21 11.68
N ARG A 498 -1.23 1.33 11.42
CA ARG A 498 -1.30 2.62 12.12
C ARG A 498 -1.01 3.76 11.14
N PRO A 499 -1.29 5.03 11.48
CA PRO A 499 -0.97 6.21 10.66
C PRO A 499 0.43 6.22 10.05
N SER A 500 1.43 5.78 10.82
CA SER A 500 2.83 5.69 10.40
C SER A 500 3.10 4.56 9.40
N THR A 501 2.24 3.55 9.31
CA THR A 501 2.53 2.30 8.59
C THR A 501 1.64 2.06 7.38
N TYR A 502 0.41 2.59 7.33
CA TYR A 502 -0.55 2.35 6.23
C TYR A 502 0.09 2.48 4.84
N ALA A 503 0.63 3.65 4.51
CA ALA A 503 1.22 3.90 3.19
C ALA A 503 2.46 3.01 2.93
N SER A 504 3.30 2.78 3.96
CA SER A 504 4.51 1.97 3.82
C SER A 504 4.22 0.49 3.63
N THR A 505 3.15 -0.03 4.26
CA THR A 505 2.71 -1.42 4.11
C THR A 505 2.17 -1.66 2.71
N VAL A 506 1.31 -0.76 2.21
CA VAL A 506 0.79 -0.82 0.84
C VAL A 506 1.93 -0.73 -0.19
N ASP A 507 2.88 0.19 -0.03
CA ASP A 507 4.05 0.33 -0.91
C ASP A 507 4.91 -0.94 -0.91
N LYS A 508 5.13 -1.55 0.27
CA LYS A 508 5.90 -2.80 0.43
C LYS A 508 5.21 -4.02 -0.18
N LEU A 509 3.88 -4.03 -0.33
CA LEU A 509 3.17 -5.13 -1.01
C LEU A 509 3.32 -5.04 -2.53
N LEU A 510 3.40 -3.82 -3.06
CA LEU A 510 3.62 -3.51 -4.47
C LEU A 510 5.10 -3.54 -4.88
N ASP A 511 6.00 -3.97 -3.99
CA ASP A 511 7.43 -4.06 -4.29
C ASP A 511 7.70 -5.15 -5.36
N ASP A 512 8.31 -4.73 -6.48
CA ASP A 512 8.62 -5.57 -7.65
C ASP A 512 9.56 -6.75 -7.36
N LYS A 513 10.26 -6.77 -6.22
CA LYS A 513 11.12 -7.89 -5.81
C LYS A 513 10.32 -8.97 -5.08
N ARG A 514 9.21 -8.59 -4.43
CA ARG A 514 8.31 -9.52 -3.74
C ARG A 514 7.31 -10.14 -4.72
N ARG A 515 6.72 -9.30 -5.59
CA ARG A 515 5.71 -9.68 -6.59
C ARG A 515 4.54 -10.47 -6.00
N TYR A 516 4.07 -10.09 -4.81
CA TYR A 516 2.87 -10.69 -4.21
C TYR A 516 1.58 -10.07 -4.74
N VAL A 517 1.65 -8.80 -5.14
CA VAL A 517 0.51 -8.03 -5.66
C VAL A 517 0.99 -7.23 -6.86
N VAL A 518 0.16 -7.13 -7.88
CA VAL A 518 0.33 -6.20 -9.01
C VAL A 518 -0.80 -5.18 -8.99
N SER A 519 -0.53 -3.99 -9.55
CA SER A 519 -1.54 -2.95 -9.72
C SER A 519 -1.93 -2.84 -11.18
N ASP A 520 -3.20 -3.03 -11.49
CA ASP A 520 -3.77 -2.84 -12.83
C ASP A 520 -4.91 -1.82 -12.78
N ASN A 521 -4.75 -0.70 -13.49
CA ASN A 521 -5.67 0.45 -13.46
C ASN A 521 -6.09 0.89 -12.05
N GLY A 522 -5.17 0.76 -11.08
CA GLY A 522 -5.34 1.08 -9.66
C GLY A 522 -5.98 -0.04 -8.82
N SER A 523 -6.48 -1.11 -9.44
CA SER A 523 -6.93 -2.33 -8.77
C SER A 523 -5.74 -3.17 -8.33
N LEU A 524 -5.77 -3.68 -7.11
CA LEU A 524 -4.74 -4.53 -6.53
C LEU A 524 -5.12 -6.00 -6.78
N ILE A 525 -4.24 -6.72 -7.46
CA ILE A 525 -4.45 -8.13 -7.85
C ILE A 525 -3.36 -8.98 -7.19
N PRO A 526 -3.70 -9.95 -6.32
CA PRO A 526 -2.72 -10.88 -5.79
C PRO A 526 -2.19 -11.79 -6.91
N THR A 527 -0.90 -12.08 -6.90
CA THR A 527 -0.28 -13.05 -7.83
C THR A 527 -0.37 -14.46 -7.25
N ASP A 528 -0.06 -15.49 -8.04
CA ASP A 528 0.05 -16.87 -7.54
C ASP A 528 1.01 -17.00 -6.36
N ARG A 529 2.08 -16.20 -6.32
CA ARG A 529 3.01 -16.15 -5.18
C ARG A 529 2.35 -15.57 -3.94
N GLY A 530 1.49 -14.57 -4.12
CA GLY A 530 0.72 -13.97 -3.03
C GLY A 530 -0.32 -14.93 -2.48
N ILE A 531 -1.06 -15.60 -3.37
CA ILE A 531 -2.05 -16.63 -3.02
C ILE A 531 -1.36 -17.79 -2.29
N LEU A 532 -0.27 -18.34 -2.85
CA LEU A 532 0.53 -19.39 -2.21
C LEU A 532 0.99 -18.99 -0.80
N LEU A 533 1.46 -17.75 -0.63
CA LEU A 533 1.91 -17.28 0.68
C LEU A 533 0.78 -17.28 1.70
N TRP A 534 -0.42 -16.85 1.31
CA TRP A 534 -1.55 -16.68 2.21
C TRP A 534 -2.32 -17.99 2.49
N GLU A 535 -2.53 -18.81 1.47
CA GLU A 535 -3.35 -20.02 1.56
C GLU A 535 -2.58 -21.24 2.04
N GLU A 536 -1.27 -21.32 1.78
CA GLU A 536 -0.48 -22.50 2.16
C GLU A 536 0.58 -22.21 3.22
N ILE A 537 1.27 -21.07 3.15
CA ILE A 537 2.46 -20.84 3.98
C ILE A 537 2.14 -20.13 5.30
N ALA A 538 1.25 -19.14 5.29
CA ALA A 538 0.81 -18.48 6.52
C ALA A 538 0.12 -19.45 7.51
N PRO A 539 -0.77 -20.38 7.08
CA PRO A 539 -1.39 -21.35 7.97
C PRO A 539 -0.41 -22.29 8.70
N MET A 540 0.81 -22.47 8.17
CA MET A 540 1.82 -23.29 8.87
C MET A 540 2.30 -22.67 10.19
N TYR A 541 2.03 -21.39 10.44
CA TYR A 541 2.32 -20.72 11.71
C TYR A 541 1.13 -20.72 12.68
N GLY A 542 0.04 -21.36 12.30
CA GLY A 542 -1.17 -21.48 13.08
C GLY A 542 -1.40 -22.87 13.66
N ASN A 543 -2.50 -23.00 14.40
CA ASN A 543 -3.07 -24.26 14.85
C ASN A 543 -4.44 -24.45 14.19
N ASP A 544 -4.84 -25.70 13.91
CA ASP A 544 -6.21 -26.06 13.52
C ASP A 544 -6.88 -25.16 12.44
N GLY A 545 -6.11 -24.78 11.40
CA GLY A 545 -6.62 -24.01 10.26
C GLY A 545 -6.57 -22.49 10.41
N ASP A 546 -6.08 -21.95 11.53
CA ASP A 546 -5.75 -20.53 11.66
C ASP A 546 -4.36 -20.19 11.08
N ARG A 547 -3.99 -18.91 11.05
CA ARG A 547 -2.67 -18.41 10.59
C ARG A 547 -1.79 -17.89 11.73
N GLY A 548 -2.14 -18.21 12.98
CA GLY A 548 -1.45 -17.82 14.20
C GLY A 548 -0.95 -16.36 14.19
N VAL A 549 0.37 -16.18 14.18
CA VAL A 549 1.02 -14.86 14.24
C VAL A 549 0.77 -13.96 13.01
N PHE A 550 0.14 -14.48 11.97
CA PHE A 550 -0.23 -13.76 10.75
C PHE A 550 -1.74 -13.48 10.64
N GLU A 551 -2.52 -13.77 11.68
CA GLU A 551 -3.92 -13.36 11.74
C GLU A 551 -4.09 -11.85 11.94
N SER A 552 -5.24 -11.35 11.49
CA SER A 552 -5.61 -9.93 11.61
C SER A 552 -5.72 -9.52 13.07
N GLU A 553 -6.38 -10.36 13.87
CA GLU A 553 -6.66 -10.18 15.30
C GLU A 553 -5.36 -10.18 16.12
N PHE A 554 -4.45 -11.12 15.83
CA PHE A 554 -3.14 -11.16 16.48
C PHE A 554 -2.35 -9.87 16.18
N THR A 555 -2.39 -9.41 14.92
CA THR A 555 -1.75 -8.15 14.52
C THR A 555 -2.34 -6.94 15.22
N ALA A 556 -3.67 -6.87 15.33
CA ALA A 556 -4.35 -5.79 16.04
C ALA A 556 -4.03 -5.80 17.54
N GLY A 557 -4.03 -6.98 18.18
CA GLY A 557 -3.69 -7.15 19.60
C GLY A 557 -2.25 -6.75 19.92
N MET A 558 -1.29 -7.07 19.05
CA MET A 558 0.09 -6.60 19.20
C MET A 558 0.19 -5.08 19.14
N GLU A 559 -0.50 -4.44 18.19
CA GLU A 559 -0.46 -2.98 18.11
C GLU A 559 -1.13 -2.33 19.34
N ALA A 560 -2.21 -2.92 19.87
CA ALA A 560 -2.82 -2.47 21.13
C ALA A 560 -1.89 -2.66 22.35
N SER A 561 -1.07 -3.71 22.35
CA SER A 561 -0.04 -3.93 23.37
C SER A 561 1.05 -2.86 23.28
N LEU A 562 1.51 -2.53 22.07
CA LEU A 562 2.45 -1.43 21.87
C LEU A 562 1.86 -0.10 22.36
N ASP A 563 0.60 0.19 22.04
CA ASP A 563 -0.10 1.39 22.53
C ASP A 563 -0.19 1.38 24.06
N SER A 564 -0.33 0.21 24.71
CA SER A 564 -0.35 0.10 26.17
C SER A 564 1.01 0.36 26.81
N ILE A 565 2.12 -0.03 26.16
CA ILE A 565 3.48 0.33 26.58
C ILE A 565 3.64 1.86 26.55
N GLU A 566 3.21 2.53 25.48
CA GLU A 566 3.35 4.00 25.34
C GLU A 566 2.72 4.76 26.50
N HIS A 567 1.62 4.24 27.06
CA HIS A 567 0.91 4.86 28.18
C HIS A 567 1.38 4.37 29.56
N GLY A 568 2.44 3.56 29.62
CA GLY A 568 2.97 2.98 30.87
C GLY A 568 1.99 2.03 31.56
N LYS A 569 1.07 1.40 30.81
CA LYS A 569 0.07 0.47 31.38
C LYS A 569 0.58 -0.95 31.52
N ILE A 570 1.54 -1.34 30.67
CA ILE A 570 2.18 -2.65 30.66
C ILE A 570 3.67 -2.48 30.38
N GLU A 571 4.48 -3.36 30.95
CA GLU A 571 5.93 -3.33 30.81
C GLU A 571 6.38 -3.87 29.44
N ALA A 572 7.33 -3.19 28.82
CA ALA A 572 7.83 -3.57 27.49
C ALA A 572 8.52 -4.95 27.45
N PRO A 573 9.32 -5.37 28.47
CA PRO A 573 9.87 -6.72 28.53
C PRO A 573 8.82 -7.81 28.50
N ASP A 574 7.70 -7.66 29.21
CA ASP A 574 6.63 -8.66 29.25
C ASP A 574 6.01 -8.87 27.87
N VAL A 575 5.70 -7.77 27.17
CA VAL A 575 5.15 -7.82 25.81
C VAL A 575 6.13 -8.49 24.85
N TRP A 576 7.43 -8.19 24.98
CA TRP A 576 8.46 -8.78 24.15
C TRP A 576 8.63 -10.29 24.43
N SER A 577 8.77 -10.69 25.69
CA SER A 577 8.98 -12.08 26.11
C SER A 577 7.79 -12.97 25.72
N ASN A 578 6.56 -12.50 25.96
CA ASN A 578 5.34 -13.20 25.54
C ASN A 578 5.28 -13.39 24.02
N PHE A 579 5.62 -12.34 23.25
CA PHE A 579 5.66 -12.42 21.80
C PHE A 579 6.72 -13.42 21.30
N VAL A 580 7.91 -13.42 21.90
CA VAL A 580 8.98 -14.36 21.53
C VAL A 580 8.56 -15.80 21.80
N GLY A 581 7.94 -16.08 22.94
CA GLY A 581 7.41 -17.41 23.28
C GLY A 581 6.44 -17.91 22.21
N GLY A 582 5.33 -17.19 22.02
CA GLY A 582 4.30 -17.58 21.05
C GLY A 582 4.81 -17.66 19.61
N PHE A 583 5.67 -16.72 19.18
CA PHE A 583 6.26 -16.79 17.84
C PHE A 583 7.22 -17.98 17.68
N SER A 584 8.00 -18.30 18.71
CA SER A 584 8.97 -19.40 18.64
C SER A 584 8.29 -20.76 18.58
N GLU A 585 7.21 -20.95 19.33
CA GLU A 585 6.34 -22.13 19.26
C GLU A 585 5.75 -22.28 17.87
N ALA A 586 5.08 -21.23 17.36
CA ALA A 586 4.50 -21.20 16.01
C ALA A 586 5.55 -21.47 14.92
N HIS A 587 6.74 -20.87 15.03
CA HIS A 587 7.82 -21.08 14.05
C HIS A 587 8.38 -22.52 14.10
N THR A 588 8.43 -23.13 15.28
CA THR A 588 8.88 -24.52 15.44
C THR A 588 7.87 -25.48 14.83
N ALA A 589 6.57 -25.29 15.12
CA ALA A 589 5.49 -26.04 14.48
C ALA A 589 5.54 -25.92 12.94
N ALA A 590 5.72 -24.70 12.42
CA ALA A 590 5.88 -24.46 11.00
C ALA A 590 7.07 -25.24 10.40
N LEU A 591 8.21 -25.31 11.11
CA LEU A 591 9.38 -26.07 10.67
C LEU A 591 9.14 -27.57 10.62
N GLU A 592 8.35 -28.13 11.53
CA GLU A 592 7.94 -29.54 11.50
C GLU A 592 6.97 -29.80 10.35
N LEU A 593 5.96 -28.95 10.14
CA LEU A 593 5.06 -29.03 8.97
C LEU A 593 5.80 -28.92 7.64
N ARG A 594 6.87 -28.11 7.59
CA ARG A 594 7.72 -28.05 6.41
C ARG A 594 8.45 -29.37 6.16
N ARG A 595 8.79 -30.15 7.19
CA ARG A 595 9.45 -31.45 7.02
C ARG A 595 8.49 -32.51 6.49
N SER A 596 7.20 -32.41 6.80
CA SER A 596 6.19 -33.34 6.27
C SER A 596 5.84 -33.11 4.80
N LYS A 597 6.27 -32.00 4.18
CA LYS A 597 6.01 -31.72 2.75
C LYS A 597 7.31 -31.44 1.98
N PRO A 598 7.54 -32.09 0.83
CA PRO A 598 8.70 -31.78 0.00
C PRO A 598 8.59 -30.35 -0.55
N THR A 599 9.61 -29.53 -0.31
CA THR A 599 9.66 -28.17 -0.83
C THR A 599 9.75 -28.16 -2.36
N PRO A 600 9.31 -27.09 -3.05
CA PRO A 600 9.46 -26.98 -4.51
C PRO A 600 10.90 -27.20 -5.00
N LYS A 601 11.89 -26.81 -4.19
CA LYS A 601 13.31 -27.06 -4.49
C LYS A 601 13.69 -28.54 -4.37
N GLN A 602 13.21 -29.23 -3.34
CA GLN A 602 13.42 -30.67 -3.19
C GLN A 602 12.75 -31.42 -4.35
N LYS A 603 11.48 -31.12 -4.67
CA LYS A 603 10.80 -31.73 -5.81
C LYS A 603 11.54 -31.50 -7.13
N SER A 604 11.95 -30.26 -7.41
CA SER A 604 12.68 -29.93 -8.64
C SER A 604 14.04 -30.64 -8.72
N PHE A 605 14.78 -30.70 -7.61
CA PHE A 605 16.08 -31.36 -7.57
C PHE A 605 15.96 -32.88 -7.67
N LEU A 606 15.00 -33.48 -6.95
CA LEU A 606 14.71 -34.90 -7.04
C LEU A 606 14.24 -35.29 -8.45
N LYS A 607 13.38 -34.48 -9.09
CA LYS A 607 12.99 -34.67 -10.49
C LYS A 607 14.21 -34.65 -11.43
N GLN A 608 15.17 -33.76 -11.21
CA GLN A 608 16.42 -33.72 -12.00
C GLN A 608 17.27 -34.98 -11.82
N LEU A 609 17.38 -35.50 -10.59
CA LEU A 609 18.11 -36.75 -10.30
C LEU A 609 17.40 -37.97 -10.88
N LEU A 610 16.07 -38.03 -10.80
CA LEU A 610 15.30 -39.14 -11.36
C LEU A 610 15.33 -39.14 -12.89
N ASN A 611 15.43 -37.95 -13.50
CA ASN A 611 15.56 -37.81 -14.95
C ASN A 611 16.89 -38.31 -15.51
N SER A 612 17.96 -38.32 -14.70
CA SER A 612 19.26 -38.91 -15.09
C SER A 612 19.32 -40.44 -14.99
N LEU A 613 18.26 -41.08 -14.49
CA LEU A 613 18.15 -42.54 -14.38
C LEU A 613 17.34 -43.15 -15.51
N GLY A 614 17.64 -44.41 -15.83
CA GLY A 614 16.81 -45.22 -16.72
C GLY A 614 15.41 -45.47 -16.12
N GLU A 615 14.43 -45.78 -16.99
CA GLU A 615 13.03 -45.95 -16.58
C GLU A 615 12.85 -47.03 -15.50
N LYS A 616 13.57 -48.16 -15.61
CA LYS A 616 13.52 -49.25 -14.63
C LYS A 616 14.07 -48.86 -13.26
N GLU A 617 15.25 -48.23 -13.22
CA GLU A 617 15.90 -47.77 -11.99
C GLU A 617 15.06 -46.70 -11.28
N ARG A 618 14.43 -45.81 -12.06
CA ARG A 618 13.53 -44.79 -11.52
C ARG A 618 12.33 -45.43 -10.81
N ILE A 619 11.69 -46.43 -11.41
CA ILE A 619 10.54 -47.13 -10.82
C ILE A 619 10.94 -47.85 -9.52
N GLU A 620 12.11 -48.49 -9.52
CA GLU A 620 12.65 -49.21 -8.37
C GLU A 620 12.98 -48.26 -7.20
N ILE A 621 13.70 -47.17 -7.45
CA ILE A 621 14.07 -46.18 -6.43
C ILE A 621 12.85 -45.46 -5.86
N MET A 622 11.88 -45.13 -6.72
CA MET A 622 10.63 -44.50 -6.27
C MET A 622 9.71 -45.49 -5.56
N ASN A 623 9.98 -46.80 -5.62
CA ASN A 623 9.18 -47.88 -5.02
C ASN A 623 7.67 -47.74 -5.34
N GLY A 624 7.35 -47.37 -6.58
CA GLY A 624 5.98 -47.14 -7.05
C GLY A 624 5.29 -45.84 -6.57
N MET A 625 5.97 -44.98 -5.80
CA MET A 625 5.43 -43.68 -5.36
C MET A 625 5.53 -42.62 -6.47
N SER A 626 4.58 -41.69 -6.52
CA SER A 626 4.69 -40.50 -7.36
C SER A 626 5.45 -39.38 -6.64
N LEU A 627 6.14 -38.52 -7.40
CA LEU A 627 6.80 -37.30 -6.89
C LEU A 627 5.82 -36.33 -6.19
N GLU A 628 4.55 -36.46 -6.52
CA GLU A 628 3.45 -35.70 -5.96
C GLU A 628 3.08 -36.18 -4.56
N ASP A 629 3.26 -37.46 -4.27
CA ASP A 629 2.75 -38.17 -3.09
C ASP A 629 3.79 -38.40 -1.98
N ILE A 630 5.07 -38.18 -2.27
CA ILE A 630 6.14 -38.32 -1.27
C ILE A 630 6.11 -37.17 -0.24
N ASP A 631 6.42 -37.48 1.01
CA ASP A 631 6.63 -36.49 2.05
C ASP A 631 8.04 -35.88 1.98
N GLY A 632 8.29 -34.85 2.80
CA GLY A 632 9.57 -34.14 2.77
C GLY A 632 10.74 -34.97 3.30
N THR A 633 10.48 -35.93 4.18
CA THR A 633 11.46 -36.89 4.71
C THR A 633 11.87 -37.87 3.62
N THR A 634 10.89 -38.52 2.98
CA THR A 634 11.08 -39.42 1.85
C THR A 634 11.83 -38.72 0.72
N ALA A 635 11.46 -37.48 0.38
CA ALA A 635 12.19 -36.73 -0.65
C ALA A 635 13.65 -36.45 -0.25
N LYS A 636 13.93 -36.20 1.04
CA LYS A 636 15.30 -36.02 1.53
C LYS A 636 16.08 -37.34 1.44
N ASP A 637 15.49 -38.43 1.89
CA ASP A 637 16.12 -39.75 1.94
C ASP A 637 16.39 -40.25 0.51
N LEU A 638 15.43 -40.09 -0.41
CA LEU A 638 15.64 -40.39 -1.84
C LEU A 638 16.78 -39.55 -2.43
N ILE A 639 16.88 -38.26 -2.10
CA ILE A 639 17.99 -37.41 -2.54
C ILE A 639 19.34 -37.91 -1.98
N GLU A 640 19.37 -38.37 -0.72
CA GLU A 640 20.58 -38.94 -0.11
C GLU A 640 20.96 -40.28 -0.75
N THR A 641 20.01 -41.20 -0.93
CA THR A 641 20.21 -42.46 -1.64
C THR A 641 20.74 -42.25 -3.05
N LEU A 642 20.13 -41.34 -3.83
CA LEU A 642 20.57 -41.03 -5.18
C LEU A 642 21.99 -40.45 -5.21
N ARG A 643 22.38 -39.68 -4.20
CA ARG A 643 23.76 -39.18 -4.08
C ARG A 643 24.75 -40.28 -3.71
N GLU A 644 24.37 -41.22 -2.85
CA GLU A 644 25.19 -42.39 -2.50
C GLU A 644 25.38 -43.33 -3.70
N MET A 645 24.42 -43.34 -4.63
CA MET A 645 24.50 -44.03 -5.92
C MET A 645 25.27 -43.24 -7.00
N ASP A 646 25.94 -42.14 -6.65
CA ASP A 646 26.66 -41.25 -7.56
C ASP A 646 25.79 -40.68 -8.71
N VAL A 647 24.46 -40.60 -8.52
CA VAL A 647 23.55 -40.00 -9.50
C VAL A 647 23.74 -38.49 -9.52
N VAL A 648 24.17 -37.97 -10.66
CA VAL A 648 24.40 -36.53 -10.84
C VAL A 648 23.18 -35.90 -11.49
N ALA A 649 22.60 -34.91 -10.81
CA ALA A 649 21.46 -34.17 -11.35
C ALA A 649 21.82 -33.53 -12.70
N GLY A 650 20.91 -33.64 -13.67
CA GLY A 650 21.05 -32.97 -14.97
C GLY A 650 21.05 -31.45 -14.86
N ALA A 651 21.30 -30.77 -15.99
CA ALA A 651 21.30 -29.32 -16.09
C ALA A 651 19.96 -28.72 -15.61
N SER A 652 20.02 -27.65 -14.81
CA SER A 652 18.80 -26.98 -14.37
C SER A 652 18.09 -26.29 -15.55
N GLU A 653 16.76 -26.13 -15.49
CA GLU A 653 15.99 -25.42 -16.52
C GLU A 653 16.56 -24.03 -16.86
N LYS A 654 17.12 -23.33 -15.86
CA LYS A 654 17.77 -22.04 -16.06
C LYS A 654 19.10 -22.15 -16.82
N GLN A 655 19.87 -23.20 -16.55
CA GLN A 655 21.09 -23.48 -17.30
C GLN A 655 20.73 -23.84 -18.74
N MET A 656 19.76 -24.75 -18.94
CA MET A 656 19.30 -25.13 -20.28
C MET A 656 18.74 -23.95 -21.07
N SER A 657 17.85 -23.15 -20.46
CA SER A 657 17.31 -21.94 -21.11
C SER A 657 18.41 -20.94 -21.49
N LEU A 658 19.48 -20.84 -20.68
CA LEU A 658 20.62 -19.98 -21.00
C LEU A 658 21.48 -20.58 -22.11
N ILE A 659 21.74 -21.89 -22.08
CA ILE A 659 22.47 -22.62 -23.14
C ILE A 659 21.75 -22.46 -24.47
N LEU A 660 20.45 -22.77 -24.54
CA LEU A 660 19.64 -22.62 -25.75
C LEU A 660 19.71 -21.20 -26.31
N ARG A 661 19.55 -20.19 -25.45
CA ARG A 661 19.67 -18.78 -25.85
C ARG A 661 21.07 -18.44 -26.36
N LEU A 662 22.12 -18.94 -25.72
CA LEU A 662 23.50 -18.69 -26.13
C LEU A 662 23.82 -19.41 -27.45
N CYS A 663 23.36 -20.65 -27.63
CA CYS A 663 23.48 -21.41 -28.88
C CYS A 663 22.78 -20.67 -30.03
N GLU A 664 21.53 -20.22 -29.82
CA GLU A 664 20.79 -19.41 -30.78
C GLU A 664 21.52 -18.11 -31.12
N GLN A 665 22.03 -17.39 -30.12
CA GLN A 665 22.81 -16.15 -30.33
C GLN A 665 24.13 -16.37 -31.07
N LEU A 666 24.71 -17.56 -30.98
CA LEU A 666 26.01 -17.90 -31.57
C LEU A 666 25.88 -18.69 -32.87
N ASP A 667 24.67 -19.05 -33.29
CA ASP A 667 24.40 -19.95 -34.42
C ASP A 667 25.17 -21.28 -34.27
N ILE A 668 25.17 -21.83 -33.05
CA ILE A 668 25.80 -23.12 -32.71
C ILE A 668 24.68 -24.14 -32.56
N SER A 669 24.77 -25.27 -33.29
CA SER A 669 23.81 -26.36 -33.16
C SER A 669 23.87 -26.99 -31.77
N LEU A 670 22.80 -27.67 -31.35
CA LEU A 670 22.77 -28.34 -30.04
C LEU A 670 23.78 -29.49 -29.98
N ASP A 671 24.02 -30.17 -31.11
CA ASP A 671 25.03 -31.23 -31.21
C ASP A 671 26.45 -30.68 -31.05
N ASP A 672 26.76 -29.53 -31.67
CA ASP A 672 28.05 -28.86 -31.49
C ASP A 672 28.24 -28.37 -30.05
N ALA A 673 27.17 -27.89 -29.42
CA ALA A 673 27.19 -27.49 -28.02
C ALA A 673 27.41 -28.68 -27.08
N ALA A 674 26.85 -29.86 -27.41
CA ALA A 674 27.11 -31.11 -26.68
C ALA A 674 28.58 -31.52 -26.79
N ILE A 675 29.17 -31.43 -27.99
CA ILE A 675 30.60 -31.68 -28.23
C ILE A 675 31.46 -30.72 -27.41
N LEU A 676 31.12 -29.43 -27.37
CA LEU A 676 31.84 -28.43 -26.56
C LEU A 676 31.80 -28.75 -25.06
N ALA A 677 30.78 -29.46 -24.60
CA ALA A 677 30.62 -29.88 -23.22
C ALA A 677 31.15 -31.29 -22.94
N GLU A 678 31.72 -31.96 -23.96
CA GLU A 678 32.24 -33.33 -23.90
C GLU A 678 31.14 -34.35 -23.50
N VAL A 679 29.94 -34.19 -24.05
CA VAL A 679 28.79 -35.11 -23.87
C VAL A 679 28.17 -35.49 -25.22
N ASN A 680 27.41 -36.60 -25.29
CA ASN A 680 26.83 -37.06 -26.57
C ASN A 680 25.58 -36.27 -26.98
N SER A 681 24.85 -35.75 -26.00
CA SER A 681 23.65 -34.92 -26.19
C SER A 681 23.58 -33.85 -25.11
N ILE A 682 22.94 -32.72 -25.39
CA ILE A 682 22.68 -31.68 -24.39
C ILE A 682 21.85 -32.20 -23.20
N ASP A 683 21.11 -33.30 -23.39
CA ASP A 683 20.31 -33.93 -22.35
C ASP A 683 21.17 -34.66 -21.30
N GLU A 684 22.42 -35.00 -21.64
CA GLU A 684 23.41 -35.61 -20.73
C GLU A 684 24.16 -34.55 -19.89
N LEU A 685 23.86 -33.25 -20.07
CA LEU A 685 24.53 -32.21 -19.33
C LEU A 685 24.25 -32.31 -17.83
N THR A 686 25.30 -32.27 -17.02
CA THR A 686 25.23 -32.29 -15.56
C THR A 686 25.09 -30.89 -15.00
N GLY A 687 24.23 -30.75 -13.99
CA GLY A 687 23.95 -29.52 -13.27
C GLY A 687 25.02 -29.16 -12.23
N GLY A 688 24.81 -28.04 -11.54
CA GLY A 688 25.74 -27.55 -10.51
C GLY A 688 26.83 -26.62 -11.03
N ARG A 689 27.59 -26.00 -10.11
CA ARG A 689 28.58 -24.94 -10.44
C ARG A 689 29.79 -25.46 -11.23
N SER A 690 30.10 -26.73 -11.08
CA SER A 690 31.20 -27.44 -11.75
C SER A 690 30.70 -28.50 -12.75
N GLY A 691 29.38 -28.61 -12.95
CA GLY A 691 28.81 -29.55 -13.92
C GLY A 691 29.03 -29.12 -15.36
N SER A 692 28.90 -30.06 -16.30
CA SER A 692 29.16 -29.83 -17.72
C SER A 692 28.28 -28.72 -18.31
N ALA A 693 27.07 -28.50 -17.78
CA ALA A 693 26.23 -27.37 -18.17
C ALA A 693 26.86 -25.99 -17.84
N SER A 694 27.48 -25.84 -16.66
CA SER A 694 28.13 -24.58 -16.27
C SER A 694 29.43 -24.35 -17.03
N ILE A 695 30.15 -25.43 -17.34
CA ILE A 695 31.34 -25.40 -18.20
C ILE A 695 30.94 -24.96 -19.60
N LEU A 696 29.90 -25.56 -20.18
CA LEU A 696 29.36 -25.20 -21.49
C LEU A 696 28.93 -23.74 -21.53
N ILE A 697 28.16 -23.27 -20.54
CA ILE A 697 27.78 -21.85 -20.44
C ILE A 697 29.01 -20.94 -20.44
N SER A 698 30.07 -21.32 -19.72
CA SER A 698 31.30 -20.54 -19.67
C SER A 698 32.01 -20.52 -21.02
N LYS A 699 32.13 -21.67 -21.70
CA LYS A 699 32.67 -21.79 -23.07
C LYS A 699 31.84 -20.98 -24.07
N LEU A 700 30.51 -21.07 -24.03
CA LEU A 700 29.62 -20.29 -24.88
C LEU A 700 29.73 -18.78 -24.61
N ILE A 701 29.82 -18.35 -23.35
CA ILE A 701 30.06 -16.94 -22.99
C ILE A 701 31.44 -16.46 -23.49
N GLU A 702 32.45 -17.32 -23.46
CA GLU A 702 33.79 -17.04 -23.98
C GLU A 702 33.79 -16.91 -25.51
N ILE A 703 33.14 -17.84 -26.21
CA ILE A 703 32.91 -17.77 -27.67
C ILE A 703 32.11 -16.49 -28.02
N GLN A 704 31.15 -16.13 -27.19
CA GLN A 704 30.40 -14.87 -27.30
C GLN A 704 31.26 -13.64 -27.02
N GLY A 705 32.37 -13.76 -26.28
CA GLY A 705 33.29 -12.68 -25.93
C GLY A 705 33.95 -11.99 -27.12
N GLY A 706 33.84 -12.53 -28.33
CA GLY A 706 34.35 -11.95 -29.58
C GLY A 706 33.29 -11.47 -30.59
N ARG A 707 31.98 -11.56 -30.30
CA ARG A 707 30.92 -11.15 -31.25
C ARG A 707 30.17 -9.89 -30.79
N PRO A 708 29.75 -9.01 -31.72
CA PRO A 708 28.89 -7.89 -31.39
C PRO A 708 27.58 -8.36 -30.76
N ARG A 709 27.11 -7.69 -29.71
CA ARG A 709 25.82 -7.97 -29.05
C ARG A 709 24.78 -7.01 -29.58
N PRO A 710 23.56 -7.43 -29.94
CA PRO A 710 22.47 -6.46 -30.12
C PRO A 710 22.16 -5.77 -28.78
N PRO A 711 21.65 -4.54 -28.78
CA PRO A 711 21.30 -3.83 -27.57
C PRO A 711 20.00 -4.41 -26.99
N THR A 712 19.92 -4.54 -25.67
CA THR A 712 18.66 -4.98 -25.02
C THR A 712 17.56 -3.93 -25.20
N GLU A 713 16.29 -4.34 -25.27
CA GLU A 713 15.15 -3.40 -25.34
C GLU A 713 15.20 -2.31 -24.25
N ARG A 714 15.69 -2.66 -23.06
CA ARG A 714 15.88 -1.71 -21.96
C ARG A 714 16.95 -0.67 -22.28
N GLN A 715 18.06 -1.07 -22.90
CA GLN A 715 19.11 -0.15 -23.34
C GLN A 715 18.60 0.76 -24.44
N ILE A 716 17.90 0.21 -25.45
CA ILE A 716 17.32 0.97 -26.56
C ILE A 716 16.34 2.02 -26.02
N LYS A 717 15.36 1.60 -25.21
CA LYS A 717 14.36 2.49 -24.62
C LYS A 717 14.98 3.58 -23.75
N TYR A 718 16.04 3.24 -23.01
CA TYR A 718 16.71 4.21 -22.16
C TYR A 718 17.55 5.21 -22.97
N LEU A 719 18.26 4.76 -24.00
CA LEU A 719 18.99 5.65 -24.90
C LEU A 719 18.03 6.60 -25.63
N ARG A 720 16.91 6.10 -26.19
CA ARG A 720 15.86 6.93 -26.79
C ARG A 720 15.34 8.01 -25.84
N SER A 721 15.04 7.64 -24.59
CA SER A 721 14.63 8.60 -23.56
C SER A 721 15.70 9.66 -23.27
N LEU A 722 16.99 9.34 -23.38
CA LEU A 722 18.08 10.29 -23.17
C LEU A 722 18.28 11.19 -24.40
N LEU A 723 18.18 10.65 -25.61
CA LEU A 723 18.22 11.42 -26.86
C LEU A 723 17.09 12.45 -26.91
N GLU A 724 15.87 12.03 -26.57
CA GLU A 724 14.69 12.91 -26.46
C GLU A 724 14.94 14.05 -25.46
N LYS A 725 15.46 13.74 -24.27
CA LYS A 725 15.79 14.75 -23.25
C LYS A 725 16.94 15.68 -23.65
N ALA A 726 17.83 15.21 -24.52
CA ALA A 726 18.95 15.99 -25.04
C ALA A 726 18.61 16.73 -26.34
N GLU A 727 17.37 16.62 -26.83
CA GLU A 727 16.92 17.18 -28.11
C GLU A 727 17.79 16.71 -29.30
N VAL A 728 18.29 15.47 -29.24
CA VAL A 728 19.09 14.86 -30.31
C VAL A 728 18.20 13.95 -31.16
N ASN A 729 18.21 14.15 -32.48
CA ASN A 729 17.46 13.31 -33.42
C ASN A 729 18.10 11.91 -33.51
N GLU A 730 17.27 10.86 -33.45
CA GLU A 730 17.71 9.47 -33.52
C GLU A 730 18.41 9.12 -34.84
N GLU A 731 17.92 9.61 -35.99
CA GLU A 731 18.53 9.37 -37.29
C GLU A 731 19.93 10.00 -37.40
N GLU A 732 20.10 11.18 -36.81
CA GLU A 732 21.38 11.89 -36.81
C GLU A 732 22.39 11.19 -35.89
N PHE A 733 21.95 10.74 -34.71
CA PHE A 733 22.74 9.93 -33.81
C PHE A 733 23.19 8.60 -34.46
N CYS A 734 22.29 7.90 -35.17
CA CYS A 734 22.63 6.65 -35.85
C CYS A 734 23.62 6.85 -37.01
N LYS A 735 23.58 8.00 -37.70
CA LYS A 735 24.55 8.35 -38.75
C LYS A 735 25.98 8.47 -38.22
N GLU A 736 26.19 8.93 -36.98
CA GLU A 736 27.53 9.01 -36.36
C GLU A 736 28.21 7.63 -36.26
N TYR A 737 27.42 6.56 -36.24
CA TYR A 737 27.89 5.18 -36.13
C TYR A 737 27.74 4.39 -37.44
N SER A 738 27.38 5.04 -38.55
CA SER A 738 27.09 4.40 -39.84
C SER A 738 26.00 3.31 -39.76
N MET A 739 24.98 3.48 -38.92
CA MET A 739 23.85 2.55 -38.75
C MET A 739 22.52 3.20 -39.14
N LYS A 740 21.51 2.39 -39.48
CA LYS A 740 20.16 2.89 -39.83
C LYS A 740 19.25 3.04 -38.61
N SER A 741 19.53 2.31 -37.53
CA SER A 741 18.71 2.34 -36.30
C SER A 741 19.55 2.02 -35.06
N ILE A 742 19.03 2.33 -33.87
CA ILE A 742 19.70 2.00 -32.60
C ILE A 742 19.74 0.48 -32.40
N GLU A 743 18.76 -0.24 -32.93
CA GLU A 743 18.66 -1.70 -32.92
C GLU A 743 19.84 -2.38 -33.61
N GLU A 744 20.46 -1.73 -34.60
CA GLU A 744 21.63 -2.23 -35.32
C GLU A 744 22.96 -1.98 -34.59
N LEU A 745 22.97 -1.16 -33.53
CA LEU A 745 24.17 -0.85 -32.78
C LEU A 745 24.58 -1.98 -31.85
N ASP A 746 25.88 -2.14 -31.64
CA ASP A 746 26.39 -3.03 -30.61
C ASP A 746 25.96 -2.54 -29.20
N GLY A 747 25.54 -3.45 -28.33
CA GLY A 747 25.06 -3.17 -26.98
C GLY A 747 26.10 -2.51 -26.08
N SER A 748 27.40 -2.68 -26.36
CA SER A 748 28.47 -1.92 -25.71
C SER A 748 28.54 -0.49 -26.23
N VAL A 749 28.33 -0.28 -27.53
CA VAL A 749 28.21 1.06 -28.15
C VAL A 749 27.01 1.81 -27.59
N VAL A 750 25.85 1.16 -27.48
CA VAL A 750 24.66 1.74 -26.84
C VAL A 750 24.91 2.05 -25.37
N SER A 751 25.62 1.20 -24.63
CA SER A 751 25.96 1.46 -23.22
C SER A 751 26.90 2.65 -23.04
N ASN A 752 27.90 2.79 -23.91
CA ASN A 752 28.82 3.93 -23.92
C ASN A 752 28.07 5.22 -24.29
N SER A 753 27.18 5.15 -25.27
CA SER A 753 26.34 6.27 -25.71
C SER A 753 25.38 6.73 -24.61
N ILE A 754 24.75 5.79 -23.90
CA ILE A 754 23.96 6.09 -22.69
C ILE A 754 24.81 6.83 -21.66
N GLN A 755 26.06 6.40 -21.43
CA GLN A 755 26.92 7.07 -20.48
C GLN A 755 27.29 8.50 -20.93
N ALA A 756 27.69 8.67 -22.19
CA ALA A 756 28.00 9.98 -22.76
C ALA A 756 26.79 10.95 -22.70
N MET A 757 25.60 10.48 -23.07
CA MET A 757 24.36 11.28 -23.01
C MET A 757 23.99 11.67 -21.59
N ARG A 758 24.21 10.77 -20.62
CA ARG A 758 24.00 11.09 -19.20
C ARG A 758 24.99 12.13 -18.70
N GLU A 759 26.24 12.07 -19.12
CA GLU A 759 27.26 13.07 -18.77
C GLU A 759 26.88 14.44 -19.37
N ARG A 760 26.48 14.48 -20.65
CA ARG A 760 25.97 15.68 -21.33
C ARG A 760 24.77 16.30 -20.63
N LEU A 761 23.82 15.48 -20.17
CA LEU A 761 22.62 15.92 -19.46
C LEU A 761 22.83 16.17 -17.95
N GLY A 762 24.06 16.03 -17.44
CA GLY A 762 24.35 16.18 -16.00
C GLY A 762 23.72 15.10 -15.10
N ILE A 763 23.26 13.97 -15.67
CA ILE A 763 22.58 12.87 -14.97
C ILE A 763 23.62 11.96 -14.29
N LYS A 764 24.07 12.35 -13.10
CA LYS A 764 25.03 11.56 -12.30
C LYS A 764 24.40 10.24 -11.81
N GLY A 765 25.02 9.11 -12.14
CA GLY A 765 24.72 7.82 -11.51
C GLY A 765 25.90 6.85 -11.46
N ARG A 766 25.74 5.84 -10.58
CA ARG A 766 26.75 4.89 -10.07
C ARG A 766 27.74 4.39 -11.13
N GLY A 767 28.93 4.98 -11.18
CA GLY A 767 30.07 4.44 -11.90
C GLY A 767 30.55 3.13 -11.27
N ARG A 768 30.70 2.10 -12.11
CA ARG A 768 31.41 0.86 -11.80
C ARG A 768 32.88 1.23 -11.58
N ARG A 769 33.40 1.08 -10.36
CA ARG A 769 34.85 1.23 -10.07
C ARG A 769 35.62 0.25 -10.97
N LYS A 770 36.51 0.75 -11.82
CA LYS A 770 37.57 -0.07 -12.43
C LYS A 770 38.39 -0.67 -11.29
N ARG A 771 38.49 -1.99 -11.22
CA ARG A 771 39.53 -2.68 -10.45
C ARG A 771 40.86 -2.34 -11.12
N LYS A 772 41.78 -1.73 -10.38
CA LYS A 772 43.20 -1.97 -10.55
C LYS A 772 43.57 -3.07 -9.56
#